data_AF-A0A6P4IBU6-F1
#
_entry.id   AF-A0A6P4IBU6-F1
#
_cell.length_a   1.000
_cell.length_b   1.000
_cell.length_c   1.000
_cell.angle_alpha   90.00
_cell.angle_beta   90.00
_cell.angle_gamma   90.00
#
_symmetry.space_group_name_H-M   'P 1'
#
loop_
_entity.id
_entity.type
_entity.pdbx_description
1 polymer ?
#
loop_
_entity_poly.entity_id
_entity_poly.type
_entity_poly.pdbx_seq_one_letter_code
_entity_poly.pdbx_strand_id
1 'polypeptide(L)'
;MVHQSNEDAMNKIPLKSAGGLDSDEEKNAGELMQDTAAAEEARREQMRANVLAWMKKLTIVLICFIGIALISYVIISLCFSDWPKSTPNRNSTTTTTTTTTTTSTTEATSVAAVIATTSATVAAAAATIETSTTIAPTTISTSTTTTIATTTTTPPPPPPPPIATTTTTTSRTNSNPSSTLKTFTSTDEQQQEQDHDQERGGNIGNLNLPTMASTPADDALPSVAASTAAITDQIRIDTSDEFESILGVYQHGAVSSDNLECSKIGRDILQKNGSAVDAAIAALLCNGLLTIQSMGIGGGHLMNVYIRSERHATAIDAREVAPYAAEMEMFDQQPEKSYKGPLSIAVPGEAMGYHVAHQRFGQLPWSTLVAPSLELCEKGYHVSQHMERALHAAWPHIKEHEQYQIYLNQETGKPHSAGTMVKPPKNLCETYKLLAENGPMDLYNGTLAKLLADDLRDVGSIVTADDLSYYEADEINSITMELGEDTLYVLPPVSSGSLVAHTLSILQGYNFTTADLATEELRARTIHRFAEALKFAFAQRSELGDMHFIDARELVSRLNSPEFGDQNRAKINDSHVLPDPQAYGAQYGTNDDPDGTSHLVVLAPNGDAVSVTSSINSYFGSGLIGSRTGIVLNNGMNDFAVENNFFGLPKSAANTIEPHKRPMSSQSPILLADKQGDMRLVIGAAGGSKIIPAVVEVAAKVLWFGEDLRAAVSAPRFYHQLLPDVLEYEEEGFSDSLLQLLTQRGHRLKPISKTKGSVVSAISRNATAIYANADYRKRGGVAGF
;
A
#
# COMPACT_ATOMS: atom_id res chain seq x y z
N MET A 1 -44.39 45.49 -4.23
CA MET A 1 -45.81 45.11 -4.36
C MET A 1 -46.25 44.41 -3.09
N VAL A 2 -47.55 44.42 -2.78
CA VAL A 2 -48.13 44.01 -1.50
C VAL A 2 -48.49 42.52 -1.50
N HIS A 3 -48.25 41.82 -0.39
CA HIS A 3 -49.15 40.87 0.31
C HIS A 3 -48.41 40.38 1.57
N GLN A 4 -48.81 40.75 2.78
CA GLN A 4 -49.98 40.35 3.58
C GLN A 4 -49.82 39.03 4.36
N SER A 5 -49.92 39.22 5.68
CA SER A 5 -50.05 38.30 6.80
C SER A 5 -51.07 37.17 6.66
N ASN A 6 -50.87 36.10 7.45
CA ASN A 6 -51.85 35.72 8.49
C ASN A 6 -51.21 34.85 9.59
N GLU A 7 -51.67 35.04 10.82
CA GLU A 7 -51.36 34.22 12.00
C GLU A 7 -52.40 33.10 12.22
N ASP A 8 -52.04 32.18 13.12
CA ASP A 8 -52.90 31.38 14.01
C ASP A 8 -54.01 30.46 13.48
N ALA A 9 -53.84 29.17 13.82
CA ALA A 9 -54.93 28.33 14.30
C ALA A 9 -54.42 27.28 15.31
N MET A 10 -54.81 27.43 16.58
CA MET A 10 -54.59 26.45 17.64
C MET A 10 -55.33 25.13 17.35
N ASN A 11 -54.78 24.00 17.83
CA ASN A 11 -55.61 22.86 18.20
C ASN A 11 -55.08 22.18 19.48
N LYS A 12 -55.88 22.21 20.55
CA LYS A 12 -55.66 21.50 21.83
C LYS A 12 -56.79 20.51 22.04
N ILE A 13 -56.48 19.23 22.29
CA ILE A 13 -57.35 18.30 23.04
C ILE A 13 -56.46 17.50 24.03
N PRO A 14 -56.91 17.22 25.27
CA PRO A 14 -56.00 16.91 26.39
C PRO A 14 -56.06 15.46 26.89
N LEU A 15 -55.06 15.04 27.66
CA LEU A 15 -55.18 13.94 28.63
C LEU A 15 -54.57 14.31 30.00
N LYS A 16 -55.11 13.68 31.05
CA LYS A 16 -54.92 14.03 32.47
C LYS A 16 -53.95 13.11 33.20
N SER A 17 -53.06 13.72 33.97
CA SER A 17 -52.56 13.33 35.32
C SER A 17 -52.69 11.89 35.82
N ALA A 18 -51.53 11.26 36.08
CA ALA A 18 -51.15 10.56 37.33
C ALA A 18 -49.68 10.11 37.16
N GLY A 19 -48.78 10.12 38.14
CA GLY A 19 -48.75 10.67 39.50
C GLY A 19 -47.27 10.85 39.88
N GLY A 20 -46.94 11.75 40.81
CA GLY A 20 -45.55 12.24 40.94
C GLY A 20 -44.59 11.34 41.73
N LEU A 21 -43.30 11.69 41.68
CA LEU A 21 -42.37 11.72 42.81
C LEU A 21 -41.12 12.55 42.42
N ASP A 22 -40.59 13.29 43.40
CA ASP A 22 -39.31 14.02 43.51
C ASP A 22 -38.92 15.08 42.46
N SER A 23 -38.51 16.25 42.93
CA SER A 23 -38.55 17.52 42.18
C SER A 23 -37.21 18.28 42.09
N ASP A 24 -36.07 17.59 42.19
CA ASP A 24 -34.74 18.23 42.21
C ASP A 24 -33.80 17.79 41.06
N GLU A 25 -34.11 16.74 40.28
CA GLU A 25 -33.26 16.31 39.15
C GLU A 25 -33.63 16.95 37.79
N GLU A 26 -34.92 17.26 37.53
CA GLU A 26 -35.36 17.82 36.24
C GLU A 26 -34.78 19.22 35.94
N LYS A 27 -34.37 20.00 36.94
CA LYS A 27 -33.75 21.32 36.72
C LYS A 27 -32.33 21.21 36.17
N ASN A 28 -31.52 20.30 36.70
CA ASN A 28 -30.12 20.16 36.29
C ASN A 28 -30.00 19.53 34.89
N ALA A 29 -30.94 18.64 34.52
CA ALA A 29 -30.99 18.08 33.17
C ALA A 29 -31.39 19.13 32.10
N GLY A 30 -32.26 20.08 32.46
CA GLY A 30 -32.66 21.19 31.58
C GLY A 30 -31.52 22.19 31.32
N GLU A 31 -30.78 22.61 32.36
CA GLU A 31 -29.61 23.48 32.19
C GLU A 31 -28.49 22.79 31.38
N LEU A 32 -28.19 21.51 31.64
CA LEU A 32 -27.14 20.79 30.91
C LEU A 32 -27.46 20.57 29.42
N MET A 33 -28.74 20.42 29.04
CA MET A 33 -29.13 20.39 27.62
C MET A 33 -29.15 21.77 26.95
N GLN A 34 -29.40 22.85 27.70
CA GLN A 34 -29.30 24.20 27.14
C GLN A 34 -27.85 24.63 26.93
N ASP A 35 -26.94 24.29 27.84
CA ASP A 35 -25.51 24.58 27.68
C ASP A 35 -24.87 23.82 26.52
N THR A 36 -25.25 22.56 26.27
CA THR A 36 -24.74 21.80 25.12
C THR A 36 -25.26 22.35 23.79
N ALA A 37 -26.56 22.67 23.68
CA ALA A 37 -27.12 23.30 22.49
C ALA A 37 -26.50 24.68 22.19
N ALA A 38 -26.30 25.52 23.22
CA ALA A 38 -25.65 26.82 23.08
C ALA A 38 -24.17 26.70 22.68
N ALA A 39 -23.45 25.71 23.23
CA ALA A 39 -22.06 25.43 22.82
C ALA A 39 -21.96 24.93 21.37
N GLU A 40 -22.92 24.13 20.90
CA GLU A 40 -22.99 23.66 19.52
C GLU A 40 -23.33 24.80 18.55
N GLU A 41 -24.26 25.68 18.92
CA GLU A 41 -24.58 26.88 18.13
C GLU A 41 -23.40 27.87 18.05
N ALA A 42 -22.68 28.09 19.15
CA ALA A 42 -21.46 28.88 19.18
C ALA A 42 -20.34 28.28 18.28
N ARG A 43 -20.20 26.95 18.24
CA ARG A 43 -19.28 26.27 17.30
C ARG A 43 -19.69 26.48 15.85
N ARG A 44 -20.99 26.43 15.54
CA ARG A 44 -21.53 26.70 14.19
C ARG A 44 -21.30 28.15 13.75
N GLU A 45 -21.42 29.13 14.65
CA GLU A 45 -21.08 30.53 14.34
C GLU A 45 -19.59 30.73 14.10
N GLN A 46 -18.72 30.14 14.94
CA GLN A 46 -17.27 30.20 14.76
C GLN A 46 -16.84 29.56 13.43
N MET A 47 -17.46 28.44 13.04
CA MET A 47 -17.22 27.79 11.76
C MET A 47 -17.65 28.68 10.58
N ARG A 48 -18.82 29.31 10.64
CA ARG A 48 -19.28 30.30 9.63
C ARG A 48 -18.32 31.49 9.52
N ALA A 49 -17.80 31.99 10.64
CA ALA A 49 -16.82 33.08 10.66
C ALA A 49 -15.49 32.67 9.99
N ASN A 50 -15.01 31.45 10.25
CA ASN A 50 -13.81 30.89 9.63
C ASN A 50 -13.98 30.71 8.11
N VAL A 51 -15.13 30.18 7.65
CA VAL A 51 -15.45 30.05 6.22
C VAL A 51 -15.49 31.42 5.54
N LEU A 52 -16.13 32.42 6.15
CA LEU A 52 -16.16 33.80 5.64
C LEU A 52 -14.76 34.44 5.58
N ALA A 53 -13.89 34.16 6.55
CA ALA A 53 -12.50 34.62 6.54
C ALA A 53 -11.68 33.93 5.43
N TRP A 54 -11.90 32.64 5.21
CA TRP A 54 -11.28 31.87 4.14
C TRP A 54 -11.73 32.34 2.75
N MET A 55 -13.04 32.52 2.52
CA MET A 55 -13.57 33.09 1.28
C MET A 55 -13.00 34.49 0.98
N LYS A 56 -12.81 35.34 1.99
CA LYS A 56 -12.14 36.65 1.82
C LYS A 56 -10.69 36.50 1.38
N LYS A 57 -9.92 35.58 1.99
CA LYS A 57 -8.54 35.27 1.56
C LYS A 57 -8.50 34.77 0.11
N LEU A 58 -9.37 33.82 -0.24
CA LEU A 58 -9.49 33.29 -1.60
C LEU A 58 -9.82 34.40 -2.62
N THR A 59 -10.75 35.30 -2.28
CA THR A 59 -11.11 36.45 -3.13
C THR A 59 -9.92 37.39 -3.37
N ILE A 60 -9.12 37.67 -2.33
CA ILE A 60 -7.91 38.50 -2.44
C ILE A 60 -6.87 37.82 -3.35
N VAL A 61 -6.64 36.52 -3.17
CA VAL A 61 -5.72 35.74 -4.03
C VAL A 61 -6.18 35.77 -5.49
N LEU A 62 -7.47 35.60 -5.76
CA LEU A 62 -8.04 35.66 -7.11
C LEU A 62 -7.82 37.04 -7.77
N ILE A 63 -8.05 38.12 -7.02
CA ILE A 63 -7.79 39.50 -7.49
C ILE A 63 -6.31 39.71 -7.81
N CYS A 64 -5.40 39.22 -6.97
CA CYS A 64 -3.96 39.27 -7.21
C CYS A 64 -3.56 38.49 -8.48
N PHE A 65 -4.09 37.28 -8.69
CA PHE A 65 -3.84 36.50 -9.91
C PHE A 65 -4.34 37.20 -11.18
N ILE A 66 -5.54 37.78 -11.15
CA ILE A 66 -6.08 38.57 -12.27
C ILE A 66 -5.20 39.81 -12.54
N GLY A 67 -4.74 40.49 -11.49
CA GLY A 67 -3.82 41.62 -11.60
C GLY A 67 -2.48 41.24 -12.25
N ILE A 68 -1.86 40.14 -11.81
CA ILE A 68 -0.62 39.61 -12.39
C ILE A 68 -0.84 39.23 -13.87
N ALA A 69 -1.93 38.52 -14.19
CA ALA A 69 -2.25 38.14 -15.57
C ALA A 69 -2.43 39.35 -16.49
N LEU A 70 -3.12 40.41 -16.03
CA LEU A 70 -3.28 41.66 -16.79
C LEU A 70 -1.96 42.40 -16.99
N ILE A 71 -1.10 42.47 -15.96
CA ILE A 71 0.24 43.07 -16.08
C ILE A 71 1.09 42.27 -17.08
N SER A 72 1.10 40.93 -16.98
CA SER A 72 1.80 40.06 -17.94
C SER A 72 1.28 40.25 -19.36
N TYR A 73 -0.03 40.34 -19.57
CA TYR A 73 -0.64 40.60 -20.88
C TYR A 73 -0.20 41.95 -21.47
N VAL A 74 -0.14 43.01 -20.66
CA VAL A 74 0.35 44.33 -21.09
C VAL A 74 1.84 44.29 -21.44
N ILE A 75 2.68 43.65 -20.62
CA ILE A 75 4.12 43.48 -20.90
C ILE A 75 4.33 42.70 -22.20
N ILE A 76 3.63 41.58 -22.40
CA ILE A 76 3.67 40.79 -23.62
C ILE A 76 3.24 41.63 -24.83
N SER A 77 2.14 42.38 -24.73
CA SER A 77 1.64 43.24 -25.80
C SER A 77 2.62 44.36 -26.20
N LEU A 78 3.35 44.92 -25.22
CA LEU A 78 4.41 45.90 -25.46
C LEU A 78 5.65 45.27 -26.09
N CYS A 79 6.07 44.09 -25.63
CA CYS A 79 7.19 43.34 -26.24
C CYS A 79 6.92 42.91 -27.70
N PHE A 80 5.66 42.70 -28.08
CA PHE A 80 5.28 42.36 -29.45
C PHE A 80 4.96 43.56 -30.35
N SER A 81 4.93 44.80 -29.84
CA SER A 81 4.68 45.98 -30.70
C SER A 81 5.93 46.46 -31.46
N ASP A 82 7.13 46.25 -30.90
CA ASP A 82 8.40 46.74 -31.46
C ASP A 82 9.18 45.70 -32.28
N TRP A 83 8.58 44.55 -32.63
CA TRP A 83 9.29 43.48 -33.35
C TRP A 83 9.41 43.75 -34.86
N PRO A 84 10.62 43.96 -35.44
CA PRO A 84 10.76 44.18 -36.88
C PRO A 84 10.58 42.86 -37.64
N LYS A 85 9.70 42.85 -38.65
CA LYS A 85 9.48 41.68 -39.52
C LYS A 85 10.69 41.47 -40.44
N SER A 86 11.59 40.55 -40.09
CA SER A 86 12.66 40.07 -40.98
C SER A 86 12.22 38.81 -41.72
N THR A 87 12.14 38.88 -43.05
CA THR A 87 11.98 37.71 -43.93
C THR A 87 13.35 37.14 -44.35
N PRO A 88 13.50 35.81 -44.54
CA PRO A 88 14.80 35.16 -44.68
C PRO A 88 15.24 34.95 -46.14
N ASN A 89 16.56 34.93 -46.42
CA ASN A 89 17.22 33.71 -46.92
C ASN A 89 18.77 33.72 -47.07
N ARG A 90 19.33 32.51 -46.93
CA ARG A 90 20.51 31.89 -47.59
C ARG A 90 21.92 32.51 -47.66
N ASN A 91 22.83 31.74 -47.07
CA ASN A 91 24.10 31.22 -47.61
C ASN A 91 25.34 32.12 -47.85
N SER A 92 26.27 31.98 -46.90
CA SER A 92 27.63 31.42 -47.10
C SER A 92 28.82 32.33 -47.43
N THR A 93 29.92 31.97 -46.78
CA THR A 93 31.33 32.13 -47.19
C THR A 93 32.05 33.43 -46.80
N THR A 94 32.79 33.29 -45.70
CA THR A 94 33.96 34.08 -45.28
C THR A 94 34.91 34.43 -46.43
N THR A 95 35.35 35.69 -46.54
CA THR A 95 36.75 36.10 -46.83
C THR A 95 36.96 37.59 -46.50
N THR A 96 38.18 37.91 -46.08
CA THR A 96 38.68 39.15 -45.50
C THR A 96 38.61 40.42 -46.39
N THR A 97 38.34 41.55 -45.72
CA THR A 97 38.39 42.95 -46.17
C THR A 97 39.69 43.39 -46.85
N THR A 98 39.63 44.08 -48.01
CA THR A 98 40.26 45.42 -48.20
C THR A 98 39.69 46.27 -49.37
N THR A 99 39.45 47.57 -49.10
CA THR A 99 39.54 48.75 -50.01
C THR A 99 38.58 49.01 -51.20
N THR A 100 37.70 50.01 -50.96
CA THR A 100 37.43 51.26 -51.74
C THR A 100 36.49 51.35 -52.98
N THR A 101 35.63 52.39 -52.91
CA THR A 101 35.13 53.33 -53.97
C THR A 101 33.83 53.05 -54.75
N THR A 102 32.79 53.79 -54.34
CA THR A 102 31.83 54.64 -55.12
C THR A 102 30.83 54.07 -56.15
N THR A 103 29.56 54.47 -55.93
CA THR A 103 28.47 54.81 -56.91
C THR A 103 27.91 53.73 -57.84
N SER A 104 26.62 53.68 -58.17
CA SER A 104 25.42 54.37 -57.66
C SER A 104 24.12 53.75 -58.25
N THR A 105 22.95 54.22 -57.75
CA THR A 105 21.67 54.41 -58.48
C THR A 105 20.80 53.22 -58.97
N THR A 106 19.53 53.24 -58.53
CA THR A 106 18.26 52.90 -59.24
C THR A 106 18.03 51.43 -59.70
N GLU A 107 16.80 50.89 -59.72
CA GLU A 107 15.46 51.46 -59.53
C GLU A 107 14.42 50.41 -59.03
N ALA A 108 13.21 50.91 -58.76
CA ALA A 108 11.96 50.23 -58.42
C ALA A 108 11.51 49.15 -59.46
N THR A 109 10.45 48.33 -59.32
CA THR A 109 9.07 48.55 -58.81
C THR A 109 8.38 47.15 -58.80
N SER A 110 7.72 46.66 -57.73
CA SER A 110 6.30 46.82 -57.31
C SER A 110 5.28 45.76 -57.81
N VAL A 111 4.20 45.55 -57.02
CA VAL A 111 2.93 44.82 -57.32
C VAL A 111 3.08 43.28 -57.37
N ALA A 112 2.63 42.43 -56.44
CA ALA A 112 1.36 42.25 -55.69
C ALA A 112 0.36 41.25 -56.33
N ALA A 113 -0.13 40.35 -55.46
CA ALA A 113 -1.48 39.76 -55.43
C ALA A 113 -1.78 38.53 -56.35
N VAL A 114 -2.69 37.58 -56.07
CA VAL A 114 -3.51 37.16 -54.89
C VAL A 114 -4.26 35.84 -55.29
N ILE A 115 -4.73 35.01 -54.32
CA ILE A 115 -5.73 33.89 -54.50
C ILE A 115 -5.27 32.65 -55.32
N ALA A 116 -5.80 31.42 -55.15
CA ALA A 116 -6.24 30.60 -54.00
C ALA A 116 -6.62 29.18 -54.52
N THR A 117 -6.63 28.15 -53.65
CA THR A 117 -7.38 26.86 -53.80
C THR A 117 -7.02 25.95 -55.02
N THR A 118 -7.17 24.61 -55.04
CA THR A 118 -7.94 23.66 -54.21
C THR A 118 -7.41 22.20 -54.36
N SER A 119 -7.52 21.39 -53.29
CA SER A 119 -7.85 19.94 -53.22
C SER A 119 -7.15 18.82 -54.03
N ALA A 120 -6.93 17.70 -53.30
CA ALA A 120 -7.06 16.27 -53.72
C ALA A 120 -5.95 15.63 -54.59
N THR A 121 -5.62 14.31 -54.53
CA THR A 121 -5.76 13.19 -53.55
C THR A 121 -4.99 11.94 -54.09
N VAL A 122 -4.80 10.88 -53.27
CA VAL A 122 -4.63 9.44 -53.65
C VAL A 122 -3.22 8.81 -53.84
N ALA A 123 -3.07 7.63 -53.18
CA ALA A 123 -2.24 6.43 -53.43
C ALA A 123 -0.69 6.42 -53.33
N ALA A 124 -0.25 5.84 -52.21
CA ALA A 124 0.53 4.60 -52.09
C ALA A 124 1.06 3.86 -53.35
N ALA A 125 2.32 3.39 -53.25
CA ALA A 125 2.76 2.08 -53.71
C ALA A 125 3.99 1.62 -52.89
N ALA A 126 4.14 0.31 -52.67
CA ALA A 126 5.29 -0.30 -52.01
C ALA A 126 5.99 -1.28 -52.97
N ALA A 127 7.32 -1.46 -52.85
CA ALA A 127 8.00 -2.71 -53.19
C ALA A 127 9.45 -2.77 -52.69
N THR A 128 9.75 -3.93 -52.11
CA THR A 128 10.98 -4.59 -51.68
C THR A 128 12.15 -4.60 -52.70
N ILE A 129 13.39 -4.82 -52.22
CA ILE A 129 14.44 -5.66 -52.84
C ILE A 129 15.49 -6.08 -51.77
N GLU A 130 16.26 -7.14 -52.07
CA GLU A 130 16.95 -8.04 -51.12
C GLU A 130 18.47 -7.79 -50.90
N THR A 131 18.98 -8.37 -49.80
CA THR A 131 20.30 -9.01 -49.53
C THR A 131 21.63 -8.50 -50.13
N SER A 132 22.66 -8.37 -49.29
CA SER A 132 23.75 -9.39 -49.14
C SER A 132 24.97 -8.87 -48.33
N THR A 133 25.85 -9.80 -47.93
CA THR A 133 26.95 -9.65 -46.95
C THR A 133 28.32 -9.35 -47.57
N THR A 134 29.25 -8.74 -46.81
CA THR A 134 30.72 -8.99 -46.90
C THR A 134 31.49 -8.40 -45.71
N ILE A 135 32.77 -8.80 -45.52
CA ILE A 135 33.52 -8.73 -44.24
C ILE A 135 34.89 -8.01 -44.37
N ALA A 136 35.17 -7.06 -43.45
CA ALA A 136 36.49 -6.58 -42.94
C ALA A 136 37.50 -5.95 -43.96
N PRO A 137 38.69 -5.39 -43.53
CA PRO A 137 39.24 -5.19 -42.17
C PRO A 137 39.88 -3.81 -41.83
N THR A 138 40.05 -3.59 -40.52
CA THR A 138 41.15 -2.88 -39.77
C THR A 138 41.89 -1.65 -40.34
N THR A 139 41.93 -0.57 -39.54
CA THR A 139 43.10 0.31 -39.40
C THR A 139 43.36 0.69 -37.93
N ILE A 140 44.62 0.63 -37.52
CA ILE A 140 45.14 1.01 -36.19
C ILE A 140 45.62 2.46 -36.25
N SER A 141 45.42 3.24 -35.16
CA SER A 141 46.26 4.41 -34.88
C SER A 141 46.51 4.56 -33.38
N THR A 142 47.79 4.53 -33.01
CA THR A 142 48.32 4.84 -31.68
C THR A 142 48.46 6.35 -31.50
N SER A 143 48.29 6.84 -30.27
CA SER A 143 48.88 8.11 -29.84
C SER A 143 49.24 8.04 -28.35
N THR A 144 50.31 8.73 -27.96
CA THR A 144 51.06 8.49 -26.72
C THR A 144 50.83 9.57 -25.68
N THR A 145 50.73 9.13 -24.43
CA THR A 145 50.87 9.83 -23.14
C THR A 145 51.22 11.32 -23.14
N THR A 146 50.48 12.11 -22.36
CA THR A 146 51.03 13.25 -21.62
C THR A 146 50.50 13.25 -20.20
N THR A 147 51.40 13.05 -19.23
CA THR A 147 51.07 13.07 -17.80
C THR A 147 51.25 14.49 -17.27
N ILE A 148 50.18 15.11 -16.77
CA ILE A 148 50.26 16.37 -16.02
C ILE A 148 50.07 16.06 -14.54
N ALA A 149 51.12 16.28 -13.74
CA ALA A 149 51.03 16.22 -12.30
C ALA A 149 50.51 17.58 -11.78
N THR A 150 49.36 17.57 -11.11
CA THR A 150 48.81 18.76 -10.45
C THR A 150 48.89 18.57 -8.95
N THR A 151 49.79 19.29 -8.29
CA THR A 151 49.85 19.40 -6.83
C THR A 151 48.81 20.40 -6.35
N THR A 152 47.89 19.96 -5.49
CA THR A 152 46.90 20.85 -4.85
C THR A 152 47.05 20.76 -3.33
N THR A 153 47.35 21.89 -2.71
CA THR A 153 47.55 22.04 -1.27
C THR A 153 46.23 22.09 -0.50
N THR A 154 46.09 21.29 0.55
CA THR A 154 44.98 21.36 1.51
C THR A 154 45.13 22.54 2.47
N PRO A 155 44.04 23.28 2.78
CA PRO A 155 44.01 24.23 3.89
C PRO A 155 43.79 23.51 5.24
N PRO A 156 44.24 24.08 6.38
CA PRO A 156 44.09 23.47 7.69
C PRO A 156 42.66 23.63 8.26
N PRO A 157 42.23 22.74 9.19
CA PRO A 157 40.90 22.82 9.79
C PRO A 157 40.78 23.94 10.84
N PRO A 158 39.57 24.48 11.09
CA PRO A 158 39.31 25.45 12.15
C PRO A 158 39.39 24.82 13.55
N PRO A 159 39.65 25.62 14.61
CA PRO A 159 39.75 25.14 15.98
C PRO A 159 38.38 24.78 16.59
N PRO A 160 38.33 23.85 17.56
CA PRO A 160 37.08 23.43 18.20
C PRO A 160 36.49 24.51 19.15
N PRO A 161 35.15 24.57 19.31
CA PRO A 161 34.50 25.45 20.28
C PRO A 161 34.75 24.97 21.73
N PRO A 162 34.58 25.87 22.74
CA PRO A 162 34.98 25.59 24.12
C PRO A 162 34.07 24.58 24.83
N ILE A 163 34.69 23.73 25.66
CA ILE A 163 34.02 22.76 26.52
C ILE A 163 33.25 23.48 27.63
N ALA A 164 31.94 23.25 27.71
CA ALA A 164 31.11 23.66 28.83
C ALA A 164 31.20 22.62 29.96
N THR A 165 31.86 22.98 31.07
CA THR A 165 31.99 22.14 32.25
C THR A 165 30.73 22.22 33.11
N THR A 166 29.89 21.19 33.11
CA THR A 166 28.73 21.11 34.02
C THR A 166 29.10 20.37 35.31
N THR A 167 29.20 21.11 36.41
CA THR A 167 29.60 20.59 37.72
C THR A 167 28.45 19.89 38.44
N THR A 168 28.55 18.58 38.64
CA THR A 168 27.60 17.81 39.45
C THR A 168 27.66 18.23 40.92
N THR A 169 26.60 18.86 41.44
CA THR A 169 26.49 19.21 42.87
C THR A 169 25.47 18.31 43.55
N THR A 170 25.89 17.61 44.60
CA THR A 170 25.04 16.69 45.39
C THR A 170 24.66 17.28 46.75
N SER A 171 23.36 17.22 47.08
CA SER A 171 22.81 17.35 48.44
C SER A 171 21.39 16.75 48.45
N ARG A 172 21.15 15.51 48.90
CA ARG A 172 20.97 15.08 50.31
C ARG A 172 20.22 16.10 51.20
N THR A 173 18.99 15.75 51.60
CA THR A 173 18.62 15.21 52.94
C THR A 173 17.12 14.87 52.98
N ASN A 174 16.73 13.61 53.17
CA ASN A 174 16.30 12.98 54.46
C ASN A 174 14.87 13.30 54.93
N SER A 175 13.99 12.29 54.93
CA SER A 175 13.31 11.83 56.16
C SER A 175 12.63 10.47 55.97
N ASN A 176 13.26 9.41 56.49
CA ASN A 176 12.62 8.15 56.90
C ASN A 176 11.84 8.40 58.23
N PRO A 177 10.94 7.53 58.76
CA PRO A 177 11.32 6.14 59.08
C PRO A 177 10.23 5.03 59.11
N SER A 178 10.67 3.83 58.68
CA SER A 178 10.60 2.55 59.44
C SER A 178 9.26 1.85 59.78
N SER A 179 9.14 0.60 59.30
CA SER A 179 8.95 -0.56 60.17
C SER A 179 9.53 -1.88 59.56
N THR A 180 10.67 -2.35 60.10
CA THR A 180 10.89 -3.68 60.75
C THR A 180 10.14 -4.94 60.26
N LEU A 181 10.68 -6.17 60.20
CA LEU A 181 12.03 -6.72 60.48
C LEU A 181 12.18 -8.17 59.91
N LYS A 182 13.32 -8.46 59.25
CA LYS A 182 14.26 -9.61 59.38
C LYS A 182 13.89 -11.13 59.28
N THR A 183 14.85 -11.84 58.64
CA THR A 183 15.44 -13.19 58.94
C THR A 183 14.56 -14.45 58.80
N PHE A 184 15.03 -15.65 58.46
CA PHE A 184 16.25 -16.27 57.86
C PHE A 184 16.12 -17.76 58.29
N THR A 185 16.27 -18.75 57.41
CA THR A 185 16.94 -20.04 57.72
C THR A 185 17.19 -20.85 56.46
N SER A 186 18.22 -21.70 56.52
CA SER A 186 18.70 -22.62 55.50
C SER A 186 18.70 -24.04 56.09
N THR A 187 18.51 -25.08 55.28
CA THR A 187 19.17 -26.40 55.42
C THR A 187 19.02 -27.25 54.16
N ASP A 188 20.19 -27.62 53.62
CA ASP A 188 20.62 -28.85 52.93
C ASP A 188 19.64 -30.02 52.71
N GLU A 189 19.74 -30.68 51.55
CA GLU A 189 20.12 -32.12 51.46
C GLU A 189 20.55 -32.57 50.04
N GLN A 190 21.12 -33.77 49.93
CA GLN A 190 21.77 -34.39 48.74
C GLN A 190 21.45 -35.92 48.72
N GLN A 191 21.98 -36.83 47.87
CA GLN A 191 23.11 -36.83 46.94
C GLN A 191 23.03 -38.05 45.97
N GLN A 192 23.12 -37.87 44.63
CA GLN A 192 23.41 -38.95 43.63
C GLN A 192 22.38 -40.14 43.56
N GLU A 193 22.33 -41.12 42.62
CA GLU A 193 22.95 -41.42 41.30
C GLU A 193 22.16 -42.51 40.51
N GLN A 194 22.40 -42.60 39.19
CA GLN A 194 22.42 -43.79 38.29
C GLN A 194 21.20 -44.71 37.97
N ASP A 195 20.93 -44.80 36.66
CA ASP A 195 20.80 -45.98 35.75
C ASP A 195 20.11 -47.31 36.16
N HIS A 196 19.23 -47.78 35.26
CA HIS A 196 19.43 -49.10 34.60
C HIS A 196 18.59 -49.33 33.32
N ASP A 197 19.24 -49.89 32.28
CA ASP A 197 18.63 -50.39 31.03
C ASP A 197 17.73 -51.63 31.18
N GLN A 198 16.88 -51.87 30.16
CA GLN A 198 16.87 -53.21 29.55
C GLN A 198 16.38 -53.26 28.08
N GLU A 199 17.18 -53.90 27.22
CA GLU A 199 16.90 -54.19 25.82
C GLU A 199 15.91 -55.36 25.62
N ARG A 200 15.28 -55.44 24.43
CA ARG A 200 15.20 -56.72 23.68
C ARG A 200 14.89 -56.53 22.19
N GLY A 201 15.70 -57.14 21.33
CA GLY A 201 15.48 -57.22 19.88
C GLY A 201 15.41 -58.66 19.34
N GLY A 202 15.03 -58.79 18.06
CA GLY A 202 15.05 -60.03 17.26
C GLY A 202 13.73 -60.30 16.52
N ASN A 203 13.62 -60.00 15.21
CA ASN A 203 13.79 -60.93 14.06
C ASN A 203 12.73 -62.06 13.99
N ILE A 204 12.12 -62.48 12.86
CA ILE A 204 12.55 -62.61 11.45
C ILE A 204 11.30 -62.50 10.53
N GLY A 205 11.40 -62.05 9.27
CA GLY A 205 10.28 -62.10 8.31
C GLY A 205 10.63 -61.75 6.85
N ASN A 206 11.31 -62.65 6.15
CA ASN A 206 11.83 -62.45 4.79
C ASN A 206 10.78 -62.69 3.69
N LEU A 207 10.75 -61.91 2.59
CA LEU A 207 10.21 -62.34 1.29
C LEU A 207 10.76 -61.53 0.09
N ASN A 208 11.05 -62.24 -0.99
CA ASN A 208 11.91 -61.87 -2.13
C ASN A 208 11.21 -61.09 -3.27
N LEU A 209 11.94 -60.10 -3.85
CA LEU A 209 12.32 -59.91 -5.28
C LEU A 209 11.25 -59.92 -6.42
N PRO A 210 11.53 -59.41 -7.65
CA PRO A 210 12.84 -59.01 -8.20
C PRO A 210 12.97 -57.63 -8.88
N THR A 211 14.23 -57.28 -9.11
CA THR A 211 14.77 -56.28 -10.04
C THR A 211 14.37 -56.53 -11.51
N MET A 212 14.30 -55.44 -12.30
CA MET A 212 14.51 -55.43 -13.75
C MET A 212 15.37 -54.22 -14.15
N ALA A 213 16.03 -54.33 -15.32
CA ALA A 213 17.21 -53.54 -15.68
C ALA A 213 16.93 -52.28 -16.53
N SER A 214 18.02 -51.62 -16.92
CA SER A 214 18.10 -50.28 -17.53
C SER A 214 18.00 -50.21 -19.07
N THR A 215 17.69 -49.00 -19.57
CA THR A 215 17.89 -48.44 -20.93
C THR A 215 17.04 -48.95 -22.11
N PRO A 216 16.83 -48.13 -23.19
CA PRO A 216 16.96 -46.67 -23.35
C PRO A 216 15.65 -46.00 -23.89
N ALA A 217 15.73 -44.73 -24.27
CA ALA A 217 14.62 -43.89 -24.73
C ALA A 217 14.11 -44.19 -26.17
N ASP A 218 12.88 -43.76 -26.45
CA ASP A 218 12.40 -43.40 -27.80
C ASP A 218 11.24 -42.38 -27.70
N ASP A 219 11.08 -41.54 -28.73
CA ASP A 219 10.15 -40.39 -28.76
C ASP A 219 8.66 -40.77 -28.91
N ALA A 220 7.78 -40.18 -28.10
CA ALA A 220 6.35 -40.04 -28.42
C ALA A 220 5.68 -38.88 -27.66
N LEU A 221 5.24 -37.85 -28.39
CA LEU A 221 4.32 -36.81 -27.90
C LEU A 221 2.93 -37.44 -27.62
N PRO A 222 2.35 -37.31 -26.40
CA PRO A 222 0.97 -37.70 -26.17
C PRO A 222 0.00 -36.62 -26.65
N SER A 223 -0.83 -36.97 -27.63
CA SER A 223 -1.95 -36.14 -28.11
C SER A 223 -2.97 -35.85 -27.00
N VAL A 224 -3.32 -34.59 -26.79
CA VAL A 224 -4.38 -34.19 -25.85
C VAL A 224 -5.75 -34.57 -26.42
N ALA A 225 -6.31 -35.68 -25.94
CA ALA A 225 -7.71 -36.02 -26.16
C ALA A 225 -8.58 -35.30 -25.11
N ALA A 226 -9.44 -34.38 -25.56
CA ALA A 226 -10.33 -33.64 -24.67
C ALA A 226 -11.40 -34.57 -24.06
N SER A 227 -11.30 -34.84 -22.76
CA SER A 227 -12.33 -35.57 -22.01
C SER A 227 -13.33 -34.59 -21.39
N THR A 228 -14.48 -34.41 -22.05
CA THR A 228 -15.61 -33.67 -21.49
C THR A 228 -16.38 -34.55 -20.51
N ALA A 229 -15.90 -34.64 -19.27
CA ALA A 229 -16.68 -35.15 -18.14
C ALA A 229 -17.23 -33.96 -17.33
N ALA A 230 -18.53 -33.95 -17.04
CA ALA A 230 -19.15 -32.92 -16.24
C ALA A 230 -18.66 -33.02 -14.78
N ILE A 231 -17.83 -32.07 -14.36
CA ILE A 231 -17.37 -31.97 -12.97
C ILE A 231 -18.51 -31.38 -12.14
N THR A 232 -19.10 -32.19 -11.26
CA THR A 232 -19.85 -31.67 -10.12
C THR A 232 -18.85 -31.00 -9.18
N ASP A 233 -18.87 -29.67 -9.16
CA ASP A 233 -17.91 -28.82 -8.43
C ASP A 233 -18.14 -28.89 -6.91
N GLN A 234 -17.73 -30.00 -6.29
CA GLN A 234 -17.58 -30.08 -4.84
C GLN A 234 -16.27 -29.41 -4.46
N ILE A 235 -16.37 -28.29 -3.75
CA ILE A 235 -15.23 -27.53 -3.22
C ILE A 235 -14.40 -28.46 -2.31
N ARG A 236 -13.27 -28.96 -2.84
CA ARG A 236 -12.30 -29.72 -2.06
C ARG A 236 -11.47 -28.75 -1.25
N ILE A 237 -11.90 -28.49 -0.02
CA ILE A 237 -11.18 -27.64 0.94
C ILE A 237 -9.93 -28.39 1.37
N ASP A 238 -8.76 -27.86 1.02
CA ASP A 238 -7.48 -28.44 1.41
C ASP A 238 -7.08 -27.97 2.81
N THR A 239 -7.26 -28.87 3.78
CA THR A 239 -6.90 -28.68 5.19
C THR A 239 -5.53 -29.26 5.55
N SER A 240 -4.73 -29.74 4.59
CA SER A 240 -3.37 -30.26 4.84
C SER A 240 -2.45 -29.17 5.40
N ASP A 241 -1.36 -29.52 6.08
CA ASP A 241 -0.41 -28.53 6.62
C ASP A 241 0.60 -28.04 5.57
N GLU A 242 0.91 -28.87 4.57
CA GLU A 242 1.78 -28.55 3.43
C GLU A 242 0.95 -28.04 2.24
N PHE A 243 0.90 -26.71 2.08
CA PHE A 243 0.25 -26.06 0.94
C PHE A 243 1.28 -25.28 0.13
N GLU A 244 1.29 -25.45 -1.18
CA GLU A 244 2.16 -24.71 -2.11
C GLU A 244 1.38 -23.58 -2.80
N SER A 245 2.07 -22.52 -3.23
CA SER A 245 1.40 -21.38 -3.89
C SER A 245 0.79 -21.82 -5.22
N ILE A 246 -0.41 -21.33 -5.54
CA ILE A 246 -1.11 -21.74 -6.78
C ILE A 246 -0.62 -20.88 -7.95
N LEU A 247 -0.01 -21.50 -8.97
CA LEU A 247 0.33 -20.83 -10.22
C LEU A 247 -0.76 -21.09 -11.26
N GLY A 248 -1.49 -20.03 -11.63
CA GLY A 248 -2.42 -20.04 -12.76
C GLY A 248 -1.72 -19.58 -14.02
N VAL A 249 -2.00 -20.24 -15.16
CA VAL A 249 -1.45 -19.87 -16.48
C VAL A 249 -2.62 -19.64 -17.43
N TYR A 250 -2.71 -18.43 -17.98
CA TYR A 250 -3.86 -17.92 -18.73
C TYR A 250 -3.43 -17.19 -20.00
N GLN A 251 -4.36 -16.91 -20.92
CA GLN A 251 -4.05 -16.30 -22.21
C GLN A 251 -4.60 -14.88 -22.37
N HIS A 252 -5.75 -14.59 -21.75
CA HIS A 252 -6.49 -13.35 -21.97
C HIS A 252 -6.50 -12.46 -20.73
N GLY A 253 -6.89 -12.97 -19.58
CA GLY A 253 -6.95 -12.17 -18.35
C GLY A 253 -6.81 -13.02 -17.11
N ALA A 254 -6.38 -12.39 -16.02
CA ALA A 254 -6.15 -13.06 -14.74
C ALA A 254 -6.46 -12.16 -13.54
N VAL A 255 -6.85 -12.81 -12.44
CA VAL A 255 -7.08 -12.23 -11.12
C VAL A 255 -6.38 -13.11 -10.09
N SER A 256 -5.73 -12.49 -9.10
CA SER A 256 -5.20 -13.16 -7.91
C SER A 256 -5.64 -12.42 -6.66
N SER A 257 -6.12 -13.15 -5.65
CA SER A 257 -6.53 -12.58 -4.36
C SER A 257 -6.37 -13.58 -3.21
N ASP A 258 -6.56 -13.12 -1.98
CA ASP A 258 -6.62 -13.97 -0.78
C ASP A 258 -7.74 -15.07 -0.79
N ASN A 259 -8.59 -15.15 -1.82
CA ASN A 259 -9.60 -16.20 -1.92
C ASN A 259 -9.91 -16.63 -3.37
N LEU A 260 -10.00 -17.94 -3.62
CA LEU A 260 -10.30 -18.50 -4.95
C LEU A 260 -11.68 -18.09 -5.49
N GLU A 261 -12.73 -18.07 -4.66
CA GLU A 261 -14.07 -17.71 -5.13
C GLU A 261 -14.14 -16.23 -5.53
N CYS A 262 -13.42 -15.36 -4.81
CA CYS A 262 -13.32 -13.95 -5.15
C CYS A 262 -12.49 -13.71 -6.42
N SER A 263 -11.43 -14.50 -6.63
CA SER A 263 -10.70 -14.50 -7.90
C SER A 263 -11.57 -14.98 -9.08
N LYS A 264 -12.38 -16.03 -8.89
CA LYS A 264 -13.38 -16.48 -9.88
C LYS A 264 -14.39 -15.38 -10.20
N ILE A 265 -14.91 -14.66 -9.19
CA ILE A 265 -15.82 -13.53 -9.38
C ILE A 265 -15.18 -12.43 -10.23
N GLY A 266 -13.94 -12.03 -9.93
CA GLY A 266 -13.21 -11.05 -10.75
C GLY A 266 -13.02 -11.51 -12.21
N ARG A 267 -12.63 -12.78 -12.42
CA ARG A 267 -12.55 -13.39 -13.76
C ARG A 267 -13.89 -13.33 -14.49
N ASP A 268 -14.99 -13.66 -13.81
CA ASP A 268 -16.32 -13.71 -14.43
C ASP A 268 -16.85 -12.32 -14.79
N ILE A 269 -16.39 -11.28 -14.10
CA ILE A 269 -16.62 -9.88 -14.49
C ILE A 269 -15.82 -9.50 -15.73
N LEU A 270 -14.54 -9.88 -15.84
CA LEU A 270 -13.76 -9.71 -17.08
C LEU A 270 -14.42 -10.42 -18.27
N GLN A 271 -14.93 -11.65 -18.07
CA GLN A 271 -15.65 -12.40 -19.11
C GLN A 271 -17.00 -11.78 -19.51
N LYS A 272 -17.59 -10.93 -18.65
CA LYS A 272 -18.78 -10.11 -18.96
C LYS A 272 -18.42 -8.78 -19.67
N ASN A 273 -17.17 -8.61 -20.11
CA ASN A 273 -16.60 -7.36 -20.63
C ASN A 273 -16.59 -6.20 -19.62
N GLY A 274 -16.42 -6.51 -18.33
CA GLY A 274 -16.07 -5.49 -17.35
C GLY A 274 -14.60 -5.06 -17.47
N SER A 275 -14.29 -3.86 -17.00
CA SER A 275 -12.92 -3.36 -16.94
C SER A 275 -12.08 -4.08 -15.88
N ALA A 276 -10.76 -3.84 -15.88
CA ALA A 276 -9.88 -4.29 -14.81
C ALA A 276 -10.35 -3.77 -13.42
N VAL A 277 -10.95 -2.57 -13.38
CA VAL A 277 -11.49 -1.95 -12.17
C VAL A 277 -12.82 -2.57 -11.74
N ASP A 278 -13.74 -2.86 -12.67
CA ASP A 278 -14.98 -3.60 -12.36
C ASP A 278 -14.65 -4.96 -11.72
N ALA A 279 -13.68 -5.68 -12.29
CA ALA A 279 -13.23 -6.98 -11.80
C ALA A 279 -12.55 -6.89 -10.43
N ALA A 280 -11.72 -5.86 -10.22
CA ALA A 280 -11.09 -5.59 -8.93
C ALA A 280 -12.15 -5.30 -7.84
N ILE A 281 -13.10 -4.40 -8.11
CA ILE A 281 -14.15 -4.02 -7.15
C ILE A 281 -15.02 -5.23 -6.78
N ALA A 282 -15.49 -6.02 -7.75
CA ALA A 282 -16.32 -7.19 -7.47
C ALA A 282 -15.56 -8.25 -6.61
N ALA A 283 -14.28 -8.47 -6.91
CA ALA A 283 -13.46 -9.40 -6.16
C ALA A 283 -13.06 -8.86 -4.78
N LEU A 284 -12.86 -7.54 -4.62
CA LEU A 284 -12.63 -6.89 -3.32
C LEU A 284 -13.88 -6.90 -2.43
N LEU A 285 -15.07 -6.68 -2.99
CA LEU A 285 -16.35 -6.86 -2.28
C LEU A 285 -16.53 -8.31 -1.80
N CYS A 286 -16.07 -9.29 -2.58
CA CYS A 286 -16.06 -10.68 -2.14
C CYS A 286 -15.01 -10.93 -1.03
N ASN A 287 -13.78 -10.43 -1.20
CA ASN A 287 -12.74 -10.56 -0.17
C ASN A 287 -13.20 -9.90 1.14
N GLY A 288 -13.74 -8.68 1.10
CA GLY A 288 -14.30 -7.97 2.25
C GLY A 288 -15.48 -8.66 2.95
N LEU A 289 -16.02 -9.74 2.37
CA LEU A 289 -17.00 -10.62 2.98
C LEU A 289 -16.40 -11.94 3.50
N LEU A 290 -15.47 -12.54 2.75
CA LEU A 290 -14.87 -13.85 3.08
C LEU A 290 -13.62 -13.71 3.97
N THR A 291 -13.05 -12.50 4.06
CA THR A 291 -11.87 -12.14 4.85
C THR A 291 -12.10 -10.90 5.73
N ILE A 292 -13.28 -10.80 6.38
CA ILE A 292 -13.66 -9.68 7.28
C ILE A 292 -12.65 -9.36 8.39
N GLN A 293 -11.76 -10.30 8.72
CA GLN A 293 -10.70 -10.12 9.69
C GLN A 293 -9.52 -9.31 9.14
N SER A 294 -9.45 -9.05 7.84
CA SER A 294 -8.30 -8.43 7.18
C SER A 294 -8.65 -7.21 6.32
N MET A 295 -9.86 -7.13 5.76
CA MET A 295 -10.30 -5.98 4.97
C MET A 295 -11.83 -5.86 4.95
N GLY A 296 -12.36 -4.77 4.38
CA GLY A 296 -13.79 -4.58 4.14
C GLY A 296 -14.21 -3.11 4.28
N ILE A 297 -15.45 -2.82 3.85
CA ILE A 297 -16.05 -1.47 3.75
C ILE A 297 -16.04 -0.61 5.03
N GLY A 298 -15.59 -1.14 6.17
CA GLY A 298 -15.31 -0.40 7.40
C GLY A 298 -13.85 0.07 7.56
N GLY A 299 -13.00 -0.10 6.55
CA GLY A 299 -11.60 0.36 6.49
C GLY A 299 -11.29 1.17 5.22
N GLY A 300 -10.08 1.01 4.69
CA GLY A 300 -9.58 1.81 3.55
C GLY A 300 -8.67 1.02 2.60
N HIS A 301 -8.48 1.56 1.40
CA HIS A 301 -7.63 0.94 0.37
C HIS A 301 -6.73 1.93 -0.34
N LEU A 302 -5.62 1.43 -0.87
CA LEU A 302 -4.78 2.10 -1.84
C LEU A 302 -4.78 1.28 -3.14
N MET A 303 -5.12 1.91 -4.27
CA MET A 303 -5.29 1.26 -5.58
C MET A 303 -4.44 1.95 -6.65
N ASN A 304 -3.75 1.16 -7.46
CA ASN A 304 -2.99 1.59 -8.65
C ASN A 304 -3.70 1.04 -9.88
N VAL A 305 -4.18 1.91 -10.77
CA VAL A 305 -4.91 1.56 -12.01
C VAL A 305 -4.06 1.97 -13.21
N TYR A 306 -3.63 1.02 -14.04
CA TYR A 306 -2.92 1.30 -15.30
C TYR A 306 -3.83 1.10 -16.51
N ILE A 307 -3.90 2.12 -17.35
CA ILE A 307 -4.64 2.12 -18.62
C ILE A 307 -3.65 1.98 -19.78
N ARG A 308 -3.71 0.83 -20.45
CA ARG A 308 -2.72 0.37 -21.45
C ARG A 308 -2.67 1.24 -22.71
N SER A 309 -3.83 1.73 -23.13
CA SER A 309 -4.00 2.61 -24.30
C SER A 309 -3.40 3.99 -24.07
N GLU A 310 -3.47 4.50 -22.84
CA GLU A 310 -2.94 5.79 -22.40
C GLU A 310 -1.46 5.69 -21.97
N ARG A 311 -1.02 4.47 -21.60
CA ARG A 311 0.26 4.19 -20.92
C ARG A 311 0.43 5.02 -19.64
N HIS A 312 -0.66 5.16 -18.90
CA HIS A 312 -0.74 6.00 -17.72
C HIS A 312 -1.25 5.19 -16.53
N ALA A 313 -0.75 5.51 -15.33
CA ALA A 313 -1.23 4.93 -14.09
C ALA A 313 -1.78 6.01 -13.15
N THR A 314 -2.96 5.75 -12.62
CA THR A 314 -3.68 6.59 -11.68
C THR A 314 -3.79 5.87 -10.34
N ALA A 315 -3.40 6.58 -9.29
CA ALA A 315 -3.57 6.18 -7.91
C ALA A 315 -4.93 6.63 -7.38
N ILE A 316 -5.58 5.76 -6.63
CA ILE A 316 -6.78 6.08 -5.85
C ILE A 316 -6.44 5.87 -4.38
N ASP A 317 -6.36 6.99 -3.64
CA ASP A 317 -6.15 7.00 -2.19
C ASP A 317 -7.50 7.05 -1.48
N ALA A 318 -7.92 5.89 -0.98
CA ALA A 318 -9.09 5.71 -0.14
C ALA A 318 -8.70 5.26 1.27
N ARG A 319 -7.56 5.75 1.78
CA ARG A 319 -7.12 5.56 3.16
C ARG A 319 -8.06 6.27 4.12
N GLU A 320 -8.30 5.66 5.28
CA GLU A 320 -9.11 6.26 6.33
C GLU A 320 -8.52 7.60 6.82
N VAL A 321 -9.36 8.56 7.22
CA VAL A 321 -8.91 9.84 7.81
C VAL A 321 -9.18 9.90 9.31
N ALA A 322 -8.39 10.68 10.04
CA ALA A 322 -8.71 11.03 11.42
C ALA A 322 -10.03 11.81 11.50
N PRO A 323 -10.93 11.50 12.44
CA PRO A 323 -12.16 12.28 12.62
C PRO A 323 -11.89 13.74 12.99
N TYR A 324 -12.84 14.64 12.72
CA TYR A 324 -12.74 16.06 13.09
C TYR A 324 -12.55 16.31 14.58
N ALA A 325 -12.97 15.36 15.42
CA ALA A 325 -12.80 15.37 16.87
C ALA A 325 -11.49 14.74 17.37
N ALA A 326 -10.57 14.33 16.47
CA ALA A 326 -9.26 13.80 16.86
C ALA A 326 -8.33 14.91 17.36
N GLU A 327 -7.60 14.65 18.44
CA GLU A 327 -6.62 15.56 19.04
C GLU A 327 -5.21 14.96 18.94
N MET A 328 -4.18 15.80 18.80
CA MET A 328 -2.81 15.33 18.51
C MET A 328 -2.26 14.40 19.60
N GLU A 329 -2.54 14.70 20.86
CA GLU A 329 -2.05 13.98 22.03
C GLU A 329 -3.04 12.95 22.60
N MET A 330 -4.13 12.63 21.87
CA MET A 330 -5.25 11.82 22.40
C MET A 330 -4.88 10.40 22.88
N PHE A 331 -3.71 9.90 22.48
CA PHE A 331 -3.18 8.60 22.88
C PHE A 331 -1.93 8.67 23.77
N ASP A 332 -1.34 9.84 24.03
CA ASP A 332 -0.02 9.93 24.69
C ASP A 332 -0.06 9.36 26.14
N GLN A 333 -1.20 9.47 26.83
CA GLN A 333 -1.40 8.86 28.16
C GLN A 333 -1.90 7.42 28.12
N GLN A 334 -2.53 6.99 27.02
CA GLN A 334 -3.20 5.69 26.86
C GLN A 334 -2.96 5.16 25.43
N PRO A 335 -1.71 4.81 25.06
CA PRO A 335 -1.36 4.38 23.71
C PRO A 335 -2.13 3.14 23.27
N GLU A 336 -2.62 2.33 24.22
CA GLU A 336 -3.41 1.15 23.93
C GLU A 336 -4.74 1.43 23.22
N LYS A 337 -5.25 2.67 23.33
CA LYS A 337 -6.48 3.08 22.66
C LYS A 337 -6.28 3.45 21.19
N SER A 338 -5.03 3.58 20.72
CA SER A 338 -4.75 3.71 19.30
C SER A 338 -4.96 2.36 18.59
N TYR A 339 -4.71 1.23 19.26
CA TYR A 339 -4.79 -0.09 18.65
C TYR A 339 -6.16 -0.78 18.77
N LYS A 340 -7.00 -0.50 19.77
CA LYS A 340 -8.30 -1.17 19.99
C LYS A 340 -9.35 -0.24 20.57
N GLY A 341 -10.62 -0.61 20.36
CA GLY A 341 -11.77 0.11 20.88
C GLY A 341 -12.13 1.36 20.06
N PRO A 342 -13.08 2.17 20.53
CA PRO A 342 -13.79 3.11 19.67
C PRO A 342 -12.99 4.34 19.24
N LEU A 343 -11.93 4.69 19.97
CA LEU A 343 -11.02 5.79 19.61
C LEU A 343 -10.02 5.40 18.51
N SER A 344 -9.80 4.10 18.29
CA SER A 344 -8.89 3.63 17.22
C SER A 344 -9.50 3.75 15.82
N ILE A 345 -10.82 3.93 15.72
CA ILE A 345 -11.56 3.98 14.47
C ILE A 345 -11.31 5.29 13.75
N ALA A 346 -10.78 5.19 12.53
CA ALA A 346 -10.71 6.28 11.56
C ALA A 346 -11.92 6.22 10.60
N VAL A 347 -12.21 7.30 9.88
CA VAL A 347 -13.38 7.39 8.98
C VAL A 347 -13.22 6.41 7.80
N PRO A 348 -14.13 5.44 7.59
CA PRO A 348 -13.98 4.40 6.57
C PRO A 348 -13.97 4.95 5.12
N GLY A 349 -12.92 4.64 4.35
CA GLY A 349 -12.73 5.14 2.99
C GLY A 349 -13.02 4.17 1.86
N GLU A 350 -13.04 2.86 2.12
CA GLU A 350 -13.02 1.83 1.08
C GLU A 350 -14.17 1.92 0.07
N ALA A 351 -15.41 2.18 0.52
CA ALA A 351 -16.53 2.31 -0.41
C ALA A 351 -16.46 3.58 -1.27
N MET A 352 -15.85 4.67 -0.77
CA MET A 352 -15.59 5.88 -1.56
C MET A 352 -14.52 5.64 -2.61
N GLY A 353 -13.47 4.88 -2.27
CA GLY A 353 -12.46 4.43 -3.23
C GLY A 353 -13.08 3.62 -4.37
N TYR A 354 -13.98 2.69 -4.06
CA TYR A 354 -14.77 1.98 -5.07
C TYR A 354 -15.66 2.92 -5.91
N HIS A 355 -16.24 3.95 -5.30
CA HIS A 355 -17.08 4.92 -6.01
C HIS A 355 -16.28 5.71 -7.04
N VAL A 356 -15.15 6.30 -6.64
CA VAL A 356 -14.25 7.07 -7.51
C VAL A 356 -13.71 6.18 -8.63
N ALA A 357 -13.22 4.99 -8.28
CA ALA A 357 -12.71 4.01 -9.25
C ALA A 357 -13.78 3.60 -10.28
N HIS A 358 -15.00 3.29 -9.82
CA HIS A 358 -16.09 2.87 -10.69
C HIS A 358 -16.60 4.00 -11.59
N GLN A 359 -16.73 5.23 -11.08
CA GLN A 359 -17.09 6.39 -11.91
C GLN A 359 -16.07 6.68 -13.00
N ARG A 360 -14.78 6.47 -12.70
CA ARG A 360 -13.67 6.82 -13.59
C ARG A 360 -13.38 5.77 -14.64
N PHE A 361 -13.41 4.49 -14.25
CA PHE A 361 -12.91 3.35 -15.05
C PHE A 361 -13.90 2.18 -15.18
N GLY A 362 -15.05 2.24 -14.51
CA GLY A 362 -16.08 1.19 -14.56
C GLY A 362 -16.83 1.15 -15.89
N GLN A 363 -17.22 -0.05 -16.32
CA GLN A 363 -17.97 -0.30 -17.55
C GLN A 363 -19.29 -1.05 -17.29
N LEU A 364 -19.38 -1.83 -16.20
CA LEU A 364 -20.61 -2.53 -15.83
C LEU A 364 -21.45 -1.74 -14.81
N PRO A 365 -22.78 -1.96 -14.76
CA PRO A 365 -23.61 -1.39 -13.70
C PRO A 365 -23.15 -1.88 -12.32
N TRP A 366 -23.02 -0.97 -11.34
CA TRP A 366 -22.54 -1.26 -9.98
C TRP A 366 -23.16 -2.50 -9.33
N SER A 367 -24.49 -2.67 -9.44
CA SER A 367 -25.21 -3.83 -8.90
C SER A 367 -24.71 -5.18 -9.44
N THR A 368 -24.14 -5.21 -10.65
CA THR A 368 -23.51 -6.40 -11.25
C THR A 368 -22.23 -6.82 -10.51
N LEU A 369 -21.53 -5.86 -9.90
CA LEU A 369 -20.30 -6.09 -9.14
C LEU A 369 -20.59 -6.59 -7.72
N VAL A 370 -21.69 -6.11 -7.11
CA VAL A 370 -22.10 -6.50 -5.74
C VAL A 370 -22.85 -7.83 -5.70
N ALA A 371 -23.65 -8.14 -6.72
CA ALA A 371 -24.54 -9.31 -6.73
C ALA A 371 -23.86 -10.67 -6.40
N PRO A 372 -22.65 -11.00 -6.89
CA PRO A 372 -21.99 -12.26 -6.54
C PRO A 372 -21.65 -12.37 -5.05
N SER A 373 -21.23 -11.27 -4.42
CA SER A 373 -20.95 -11.22 -2.99
C SER A 373 -22.24 -11.31 -2.15
N LEU A 374 -23.33 -10.72 -2.63
CA LEU A 374 -24.65 -10.87 -1.99
C LEU A 374 -25.15 -12.33 -2.05
N GLU A 375 -24.91 -13.04 -3.15
CA GLU A 375 -25.23 -14.46 -3.27
C GLU A 375 -24.42 -15.33 -2.29
N LEU A 376 -23.12 -15.03 -2.10
CA LEU A 376 -22.28 -15.66 -1.08
C LEU A 376 -22.74 -15.34 0.34
N CYS A 377 -23.19 -14.11 0.60
CA CYS A 377 -23.80 -13.67 1.86
C CYS A 377 -24.99 -14.57 2.27
N GLU A 378 -25.89 -14.88 1.32
CA GLU A 378 -27.07 -15.70 1.59
C GLU A 378 -26.74 -17.19 1.73
N LYS A 379 -25.80 -17.71 0.93
CA LYS A 379 -25.39 -19.12 0.95
C LYS A 379 -24.54 -19.47 2.16
N GLY A 380 -23.66 -18.57 2.58
CA GLY A 380 -22.56 -18.84 3.49
C GLY A 380 -21.28 -19.22 2.76
N TYR A 381 -20.17 -19.23 3.50
CA TYR A 381 -18.84 -19.57 3.01
C TYR A 381 -18.08 -20.40 4.05
N HIS A 382 -17.00 -21.07 3.63
CA HIS A 382 -16.19 -21.87 4.54
C HIS A 382 -15.08 -21.03 5.19
N VAL A 383 -14.91 -21.19 6.50
CA VAL A 383 -13.80 -20.61 7.26
C VAL A 383 -12.47 -21.06 6.64
N SER A 384 -11.61 -20.11 6.28
CA SER A 384 -10.25 -20.40 5.81
C SER A 384 -9.30 -20.63 6.99
N GLN A 385 -8.17 -21.30 6.77
CA GLN A 385 -7.13 -21.41 7.80
C GLN A 385 -6.58 -20.05 8.25
N HIS A 386 -6.56 -19.06 7.36
CA HIS A 386 -6.18 -17.70 7.73
C HIS A 386 -7.21 -17.06 8.69
N MET A 387 -8.50 -17.25 8.43
CA MET A 387 -9.57 -16.86 9.35
C MET A 387 -9.45 -17.59 10.70
N GLU A 388 -9.22 -18.90 10.72
CA GLU A 388 -9.03 -19.67 11.96
C GLU A 388 -7.85 -19.15 12.80
N ARG A 389 -6.69 -18.87 12.18
CA ARG A 389 -5.53 -18.31 12.89
C ARG A 389 -5.80 -16.90 13.43
N ALA A 390 -6.43 -16.04 12.63
CA ALA A 390 -6.80 -14.69 13.05
C ALA A 390 -7.86 -14.70 14.16
N LEU A 391 -8.85 -15.60 14.09
CA LEU A 391 -9.79 -15.85 15.18
C LEU A 391 -9.04 -16.27 16.44
N HIS A 392 -8.16 -17.26 16.40
CA HIS A 392 -7.37 -17.65 17.58
C HIS A 392 -6.56 -16.49 18.18
N ALA A 393 -6.01 -15.58 17.37
CA ALA A 393 -5.30 -14.40 17.83
C ALA A 393 -6.22 -13.32 18.43
N ALA A 394 -7.37 -13.05 17.81
CA ALA A 394 -8.26 -11.95 18.17
C ALA A 394 -9.37 -12.33 19.17
N TRP A 395 -9.71 -13.62 19.32
CA TRP A 395 -10.85 -14.11 20.12
C TRP A 395 -10.90 -13.53 21.54
N PRO A 396 -9.80 -13.41 22.31
CA PRO A 396 -9.82 -12.82 23.64
C PRO A 396 -10.37 -11.39 23.70
N HIS A 397 -10.37 -10.67 22.58
CA HIS A 397 -10.81 -9.28 22.46
C HIS A 397 -12.18 -9.13 21.80
N ILE A 398 -12.56 -10.03 20.87
CA ILE A 398 -13.78 -9.88 20.07
C ILE A 398 -14.96 -10.73 20.55
N LYS A 399 -14.72 -11.75 21.39
CA LYS A 399 -15.72 -12.75 21.82
C LYS A 399 -16.93 -12.22 22.59
N GLU A 400 -16.91 -10.98 23.06
CA GLU A 400 -18.03 -10.37 23.81
C GLU A 400 -19.07 -9.72 22.89
N HIS A 401 -18.75 -9.53 21.59
CA HIS A 401 -19.72 -9.01 20.62
C HIS A 401 -20.58 -10.14 20.04
N GLU A 402 -21.90 -9.92 20.02
CA GLU A 402 -22.89 -10.91 19.54
C GLU A 402 -22.68 -11.27 18.06
N GLN A 403 -22.28 -10.31 17.24
CA GLN A 403 -22.11 -10.47 15.80
C GLN A 403 -20.96 -11.41 15.44
N TYR A 404 -19.96 -11.59 16.33
CA TYR A 404 -18.88 -12.56 16.13
C TYR A 404 -19.19 -13.97 16.66
N GLN A 405 -20.34 -14.18 17.32
CA GLN A 405 -20.74 -15.52 17.79
C GLN A 405 -21.01 -16.50 16.64
N ILE A 406 -21.16 -16.01 15.40
CA ILE A 406 -21.20 -16.86 14.19
C ILE A 406 -19.92 -17.68 13.98
N TYR A 407 -18.82 -17.29 14.63
CA TYR A 407 -17.56 -18.02 14.62
C TYR A 407 -17.36 -18.93 15.83
N LEU A 408 -18.29 -18.95 16.81
CA LEU A 408 -18.17 -19.75 18.01
C LEU A 408 -18.85 -21.11 17.85
N ASN A 409 -18.07 -22.20 17.97
CA ASN A 409 -18.64 -23.51 18.21
C ASN A 409 -19.18 -23.57 19.65
N GLN A 410 -20.50 -23.50 19.78
CA GLN A 410 -21.23 -23.51 21.06
C GLN A 410 -21.02 -24.81 21.87
N GLU A 411 -20.70 -25.93 21.24
CA GLU A 411 -20.47 -27.21 21.94
C GLU A 411 -19.08 -27.26 22.58
N THR A 412 -18.08 -26.64 21.96
CA THR A 412 -16.68 -26.68 22.42
C THR A 412 -16.21 -25.41 23.13
N GLY A 413 -16.96 -24.31 23.00
CA GLY A 413 -16.58 -22.99 23.52
C GLY A 413 -15.38 -22.36 22.79
N LYS A 414 -15.04 -22.85 21.58
CA LYS A 414 -13.88 -22.40 20.79
C LYS A 414 -14.30 -21.87 19.40
N PRO A 415 -13.48 -21.02 18.76
CA PRO A 415 -13.69 -20.65 17.37
C PRO A 415 -13.83 -21.86 16.43
N HIS A 416 -14.60 -21.70 15.36
CA HIS A 416 -14.74 -22.68 14.30
C HIS A 416 -13.41 -22.89 13.55
N SER A 417 -13.01 -24.15 13.38
CA SER A 417 -11.86 -24.52 12.56
C SER A 417 -12.11 -24.37 11.07
N ALA A 418 -11.02 -24.33 10.30
CA ALA A 418 -11.06 -24.25 8.85
C ALA A 418 -11.93 -25.34 8.21
N GLY A 419 -12.61 -25.00 7.12
CA GLY A 419 -13.59 -25.86 6.46
C GLY A 419 -14.98 -25.83 7.08
N THR A 420 -15.18 -25.24 8.26
CA THR A 420 -16.55 -25.03 8.80
C THR A 420 -17.33 -24.07 7.91
N MET A 421 -18.55 -24.43 7.51
CA MET A 421 -19.46 -23.52 6.83
C MET A 421 -20.04 -22.52 7.84
N VAL A 422 -19.86 -21.23 7.60
CA VAL A 422 -20.42 -20.12 8.37
C VAL A 422 -21.29 -19.24 7.49
N LYS A 423 -22.23 -18.51 8.10
CA LYS A 423 -22.95 -17.43 7.43
C LYS A 423 -22.55 -16.09 8.05
N PRO A 424 -22.25 -15.06 7.23
CA PRO A 424 -21.98 -13.74 7.75
C PRO A 424 -23.18 -13.18 8.52
N PRO A 425 -22.99 -12.16 9.38
CA PRO A 425 -24.08 -11.57 10.15
C PRO A 425 -25.19 -11.06 9.23
N LYS A 426 -26.46 -11.32 9.55
CA LYS A 426 -27.59 -10.98 8.65
C LYS A 426 -27.60 -9.51 8.24
N ASN A 427 -27.29 -8.63 9.19
CA ASN A 427 -27.15 -7.19 8.97
C ASN A 427 -26.05 -6.85 7.95
N LEU A 428 -24.94 -7.60 7.89
CA LEU A 428 -23.93 -7.42 6.83
C LEU A 428 -24.50 -7.79 5.45
N CYS A 429 -25.33 -8.84 5.35
CA CYS A 429 -25.99 -9.18 4.09
C CYS A 429 -26.97 -8.10 3.64
N GLU A 430 -27.77 -7.52 4.55
CA GLU A 430 -28.65 -6.38 4.24
C GLU A 430 -27.83 -5.12 3.87
N THR A 431 -26.63 -4.93 4.44
CA THR A 431 -25.70 -3.87 4.03
C THR A 431 -25.21 -4.04 2.60
N TYR A 432 -24.79 -5.25 2.20
CA TYR A 432 -24.40 -5.53 0.80
C TYR A 432 -25.58 -5.36 -0.16
N LYS A 433 -26.80 -5.68 0.27
CA LYS A 433 -28.02 -5.43 -0.51
C LYS A 433 -28.29 -3.93 -0.69
N LEU A 434 -28.21 -3.13 0.37
CA LEU A 434 -28.35 -1.67 0.28
C LEU A 434 -27.27 -1.05 -0.63
N LEU A 435 -26.01 -1.51 -0.55
CA LEU A 435 -24.96 -1.12 -1.49
C LEU A 435 -25.30 -1.50 -2.94
N ALA A 436 -25.90 -2.67 -3.18
CA ALA A 436 -26.31 -3.11 -4.53
C ALA A 436 -27.48 -2.28 -5.10
N GLU A 437 -28.43 -1.88 -4.24
CA GLU A 437 -29.64 -1.13 -4.61
C GLU A 437 -29.37 0.38 -4.77
N ASN A 438 -28.60 0.97 -3.85
CA ASN A 438 -28.41 2.43 -3.74
C ASN A 438 -27.05 2.92 -4.27
N GLY A 439 -26.09 2.03 -4.47
CA GLY A 439 -24.70 2.37 -4.85
C GLY A 439 -23.77 2.57 -3.64
N PRO A 440 -22.46 2.78 -3.88
CA PRO A 440 -21.46 2.88 -2.81
C PRO A 440 -21.63 4.13 -1.93
N MET A 441 -22.19 5.20 -2.49
CA MET A 441 -22.45 6.46 -1.78
C MET A 441 -23.48 6.34 -0.65
N ASP A 442 -24.28 5.27 -0.63
CA ASP A 442 -25.27 5.04 0.43
C ASP A 442 -24.62 4.99 1.83
N LEU A 443 -23.35 4.56 1.91
CA LEU A 443 -22.52 4.54 3.13
C LEU A 443 -22.15 5.94 3.66
N TYR A 444 -22.18 6.97 2.80
CA TYR A 444 -21.72 8.33 3.12
C TYR A 444 -22.85 9.36 3.18
N ASN A 445 -23.88 9.24 2.35
CA ASN A 445 -24.99 10.21 2.28
C ASN A 445 -26.41 9.61 2.24
N GLY A 446 -26.55 8.30 2.42
CA GLY A 446 -27.80 7.58 2.24
C GLY A 446 -28.39 6.91 3.49
N THR A 447 -28.93 5.71 3.31
CA THR A 447 -29.53 4.89 4.37
C THR A 447 -28.44 4.25 5.22
N LEU A 448 -27.42 3.65 4.59
CA LEU A 448 -26.29 3.05 5.31
C LEU A 448 -25.49 4.08 6.12
N ALA A 449 -25.33 5.30 5.64
CA ALA A 449 -24.67 6.38 6.37
C ALA A 449 -25.28 6.62 7.75
N LYS A 450 -26.61 6.59 7.83
CA LYS A 450 -27.35 6.76 9.11
C LYS A 450 -27.17 5.56 10.02
N LEU A 451 -27.26 4.34 9.48
CA LEU A 451 -27.07 3.10 10.23
C LEU A 451 -25.64 2.97 10.77
N LEU A 452 -24.64 3.37 9.98
CA LEU A 452 -23.23 3.40 10.36
C LEU A 452 -22.96 4.49 11.41
N ALA A 453 -23.49 5.70 11.23
CA ALA A 453 -23.36 6.76 12.23
C ALA A 453 -24.02 6.39 13.58
N ASP A 454 -25.17 5.71 13.56
CA ASP A 454 -25.81 5.16 14.75
C ASP A 454 -24.94 4.08 15.40
N ASP A 455 -24.37 3.14 14.62
CA ASP A 455 -23.46 2.11 15.15
C ASP A 455 -22.17 2.72 15.74
N LEU A 456 -21.57 3.71 15.09
CA LEU A 456 -20.38 4.43 15.55
C LEU A 456 -20.63 5.18 16.87
N ARG A 457 -21.77 5.88 16.98
CA ARG A 457 -22.18 6.54 18.23
C ARG A 457 -22.39 5.52 19.34
N ASP A 458 -23.07 4.42 19.06
CA ASP A 458 -23.43 3.41 20.06
C ASP A 458 -22.21 2.66 20.63
N VAL A 459 -21.14 2.47 19.83
CA VAL A 459 -19.86 1.94 20.33
C VAL A 459 -18.99 2.99 21.03
N GLY A 460 -19.40 4.27 21.03
CA GLY A 460 -18.68 5.39 21.63
C GLY A 460 -17.53 5.93 20.79
N SER A 461 -17.59 5.79 19.46
CA SER A 461 -16.60 6.37 18.54
C SER A 461 -16.72 7.89 18.47
N ILE A 462 -15.60 8.54 18.12
CA ILE A 462 -15.55 9.98 17.82
C ILE A 462 -15.82 10.30 16.35
N VAL A 463 -16.01 9.30 15.49
CA VAL A 463 -16.50 9.48 14.11
C VAL A 463 -17.97 9.92 14.14
N THR A 464 -18.29 11.02 13.48
CA THR A 464 -19.64 11.58 13.39
C THR A 464 -20.28 11.32 12.02
N ALA A 465 -21.57 11.65 11.87
CA ALA A 465 -22.23 11.65 10.56
C ALA A 465 -21.64 12.71 9.61
N ASP A 466 -21.14 13.83 10.15
CA ASP A 466 -20.49 14.87 9.35
C ASP A 466 -19.17 14.33 8.77
N ASP A 467 -18.35 13.64 9.58
CA ASP A 467 -17.11 12.97 9.13
C ASP A 467 -17.36 12.03 7.94
N LEU A 468 -18.41 11.20 8.00
CA LEU A 468 -18.82 10.35 6.88
C LEU A 468 -19.23 11.20 5.65
N SER A 469 -20.00 12.27 5.86
CA SER A 469 -20.51 13.08 4.74
C SER A 469 -19.44 13.92 4.01
N TYR A 470 -18.33 14.23 4.68
CA TYR A 470 -17.19 14.99 4.14
C TYR A 470 -16.02 14.13 3.66
N TYR A 471 -16.06 12.81 3.89
CA TYR A 471 -14.99 11.91 3.42
C TYR A 471 -14.90 11.93 1.89
N GLU A 472 -13.69 12.14 1.37
CA GLU A 472 -13.35 12.02 -0.06
C GLU A 472 -12.15 11.10 -0.25
N ALA A 473 -12.13 10.34 -1.35
CA ALA A 473 -10.99 9.57 -1.81
C ALA A 473 -10.32 10.30 -3.00
N ASP A 474 -8.99 10.34 -3.04
CA ASP A 474 -8.27 11.15 -4.02
C ASP A 474 -7.96 10.36 -5.30
N GLU A 475 -8.23 10.96 -6.46
CA GLU A 475 -7.69 10.51 -7.75
C GLU A 475 -6.43 11.32 -8.09
N ILE A 476 -5.25 10.70 -8.02
CA ILE A 476 -3.96 11.35 -8.26
C ILE A 476 -3.08 10.53 -9.21
N ASN A 477 -2.16 11.16 -9.92
CA ASN A 477 -1.25 10.42 -10.81
C ASN A 477 -0.27 9.57 -10.00
N SER A 478 -0.04 8.32 -10.41
CA SER A 478 1.03 7.49 -9.86
C SER A 478 2.40 8.09 -10.20
N ILE A 479 3.36 7.94 -9.29
CA ILE A 479 4.75 8.35 -9.50
C ILE A 479 5.44 7.32 -10.40
N THR A 480 6.18 7.80 -11.40
CA THR A 480 6.97 6.98 -12.31
C THR A 480 8.44 6.97 -11.93
N MET A 481 9.07 5.81 -11.95
CA MET A 481 10.52 5.64 -11.89
C MET A 481 10.98 4.68 -13.00
N GLU A 482 12.06 5.01 -13.71
CA GLU A 482 12.69 4.09 -14.64
C GLU A 482 13.46 3.00 -13.86
N LEU A 483 13.13 1.73 -14.10
CA LEU A 483 13.77 0.55 -13.51
C LEU A 483 14.43 -0.26 -14.64
N GLY A 484 15.64 0.13 -14.99
CA GLY A 484 16.40 -0.46 -16.10
C GLY A 484 15.85 -0.07 -17.46
N GLU A 485 15.07 -0.96 -18.07
CA GLU A 485 14.35 -0.70 -19.33
C GLU A 485 12.84 -0.52 -19.13
N ASP A 486 12.33 -0.76 -17.92
CA ASP A 486 10.91 -0.80 -17.60
C ASP A 486 10.50 0.46 -16.82
N THR A 487 9.23 0.87 -16.91
CA THR A 487 8.68 1.97 -16.09
C THR A 487 7.92 1.38 -14.90
N LEU A 488 8.39 1.70 -13.69
CA LEU A 488 7.75 1.39 -12.42
C LEU A 488 6.74 2.49 -12.07
N TYR A 489 5.51 2.12 -11.70
CA TYR A 489 4.47 3.03 -11.23
C TYR A 489 4.16 2.72 -9.77
N VAL A 490 4.33 3.71 -8.89
CA VAL A 490 4.10 3.60 -7.45
C VAL A 490 3.16 4.70 -6.97
N LEU A 491 2.45 4.45 -5.87
CA LEU A 491 1.57 5.45 -5.29
C LEU A 491 2.35 6.56 -4.57
N PRO A 492 1.85 7.82 -4.60
CA PRO A 492 2.28 8.86 -3.68
C PRO A 492 2.03 8.51 -2.20
N PRO A 493 2.71 9.19 -1.26
CA PRO A 493 2.28 9.22 0.14
C PRO A 493 0.78 9.58 0.23
N VAL A 494 -0.03 8.88 1.05
CA VAL A 494 0.39 8.08 2.22
C VAL A 494 0.86 6.64 1.97
N SER A 495 0.96 6.19 0.71
CA SER A 495 1.60 4.91 0.38
C SER A 495 3.10 4.88 0.71
N SER A 496 3.60 3.70 1.08
CA SER A 496 5.04 3.41 1.12
C SER A 496 5.63 3.00 -0.24
N GLY A 497 4.90 3.15 -1.36
CA GLY A 497 5.37 2.77 -2.69
C GLY A 497 6.72 3.40 -3.11
N SER A 498 6.99 4.64 -2.66
CA SER A 498 8.28 5.31 -2.88
C SER A 498 9.47 4.62 -2.18
N LEU A 499 9.24 3.86 -1.10
CA LEU A 499 10.29 3.05 -0.45
C LEU A 499 10.61 1.79 -1.25
N VAL A 500 9.59 1.17 -1.85
CA VAL A 500 9.78 0.04 -2.78
C VAL A 500 10.60 0.50 -3.99
N ALA A 501 10.20 1.62 -4.61
CA ALA A 501 10.96 2.24 -5.71
C ALA A 501 12.41 2.53 -5.32
N HIS A 502 12.63 3.20 -4.19
CA HIS A 502 13.99 3.53 -3.73
C HIS A 502 14.83 2.28 -3.45
N THR A 503 14.26 1.25 -2.82
CA THR A 503 14.98 0.00 -2.54
C THR A 503 15.36 -0.72 -3.83
N LEU A 504 14.45 -0.80 -4.81
CA LEU A 504 14.74 -1.38 -6.12
C LEU A 504 15.79 -0.56 -6.90
N SER A 505 15.75 0.77 -6.80
CA SER A 505 16.74 1.70 -7.39
C SER A 505 18.16 1.48 -6.81
N ILE A 506 18.28 1.35 -5.48
CA ILE A 506 19.54 0.95 -4.83
C ILE A 506 20.01 -0.39 -5.40
N LEU A 507 19.14 -1.40 -5.40
CA LEU A 507 19.50 -2.78 -5.72
C LEU A 507 19.83 -3.03 -7.20
N GLN A 508 19.19 -2.32 -8.14
CA GLN A 508 19.36 -2.48 -9.58
C GLN A 508 20.83 -2.42 -10.00
N GLY A 509 21.59 -1.45 -9.45
CA GLY A 509 22.99 -1.24 -9.83
C GLY A 509 23.99 -2.31 -9.34
N TYR A 510 23.54 -3.35 -8.62
CA TYR A 510 24.34 -4.56 -8.42
C TYR A 510 24.30 -5.52 -9.61
N ASN A 511 23.35 -5.37 -10.54
CA ASN A 511 23.15 -6.22 -11.71
C ASN A 511 23.08 -7.72 -11.36
N PHE A 512 22.23 -8.06 -10.38
CA PHE A 512 22.09 -9.41 -9.86
C PHE A 512 21.73 -10.45 -10.93
N THR A 513 22.22 -11.67 -10.72
CA THR A 513 21.96 -12.85 -11.54
C THR A 513 21.80 -14.09 -10.65
N THR A 514 21.40 -15.24 -11.22
CA THR A 514 21.40 -16.53 -10.50
C THR A 514 22.77 -16.92 -9.92
N ALA A 515 23.88 -16.40 -10.46
CA ALA A 515 25.22 -16.65 -9.92
C ALA A 515 25.39 -16.07 -8.49
N ASP A 516 24.72 -14.97 -8.16
CA ASP A 516 24.75 -14.34 -6.83
C ASP A 516 24.00 -15.15 -5.74
N LEU A 517 23.39 -16.28 -6.12
CA LEU A 517 22.75 -17.25 -5.24
C LEU A 517 23.46 -18.61 -5.24
N ALA A 518 24.55 -18.78 -6.00
CA ALA A 518 25.17 -20.09 -6.27
C ALA A 518 25.93 -20.71 -5.07
N THR A 519 26.21 -19.93 -4.02
CA THR A 519 26.84 -20.41 -2.78
C THR A 519 26.27 -19.66 -1.58
N GLU A 520 26.36 -20.22 -0.37
CA GLU A 520 25.83 -19.57 0.83
C GLU A 520 26.52 -18.23 1.15
N GLU A 521 27.78 -18.02 0.78
CA GLU A 521 28.48 -16.73 0.93
C GLU A 521 27.99 -15.68 -0.07
N LEU A 522 27.67 -16.07 -1.31
CA LEU A 522 27.03 -15.17 -2.27
C LEU A 522 25.58 -14.86 -1.85
N ARG A 523 24.82 -15.87 -1.42
CA ARG A 523 23.46 -15.72 -0.89
C ARG A 523 23.43 -14.83 0.36
N ALA A 524 24.37 -15.00 1.29
CA ALA A 524 24.51 -14.14 2.47
C ALA A 524 24.78 -12.69 2.10
N ARG A 525 25.68 -12.45 1.14
CA ARG A 525 25.97 -11.11 0.61
C ARG A 525 24.77 -10.48 -0.07
N THR A 526 24.02 -11.25 -0.86
CA THR A 526 22.81 -10.80 -1.53
C THR A 526 21.74 -10.41 -0.51
N ILE A 527 21.43 -11.26 0.47
CA ILE A 527 20.50 -10.95 1.58
C ILE A 527 20.95 -9.72 2.35
N HIS A 528 22.24 -9.61 2.67
CA HIS A 528 22.82 -8.44 3.33
C HIS A 528 22.58 -7.15 2.53
N ARG A 529 22.86 -7.13 1.22
CA ARG A 529 22.60 -5.96 0.35
C ARG A 529 21.12 -5.56 0.34
N PHE A 530 20.20 -6.52 0.33
CA PHE A 530 18.77 -6.23 0.46
C PHE A 530 18.43 -5.62 1.83
N ALA A 531 18.95 -6.19 2.93
CA ALA A 531 18.73 -5.66 4.27
C ALA A 531 19.31 -4.23 4.45
N GLU A 532 20.49 -3.93 3.91
CA GLU A 532 21.04 -2.56 3.92
C GLU A 532 20.22 -1.59 3.04
N ALA A 533 19.80 -2.02 1.84
CA ALA A 533 18.97 -1.20 0.95
C ALA A 533 17.61 -0.86 1.60
N LEU A 534 16.96 -1.84 2.23
CA LEU A 534 15.73 -1.66 3.01
C LEU A 534 15.95 -0.67 4.17
N LYS A 535 17.07 -0.77 4.91
CA LYS A 535 17.40 0.18 5.97
C LYS A 535 17.51 1.62 5.47
N PHE A 536 18.14 1.86 4.31
CA PHE A 536 18.17 3.19 3.70
C PHE A 536 16.79 3.70 3.28
N ALA A 537 15.89 2.83 2.81
CA ALA A 537 14.52 3.23 2.49
C ALA A 537 13.68 3.53 3.74
N PHE A 538 13.70 2.63 4.74
CA PHE A 538 12.94 2.81 5.98
C PHE A 538 13.42 4.02 6.80
N ALA A 539 14.70 4.39 6.74
CA ALA A 539 15.22 5.62 7.35
C ALA A 539 14.43 6.87 6.91
N GLN A 540 13.98 6.89 5.65
CA GLN A 540 13.23 8.00 5.06
C GLN A 540 11.71 7.88 5.27
N ARG A 541 11.18 6.73 5.72
CA ARG A 541 9.74 6.51 5.94
C ARG A 541 9.14 7.56 6.87
N SER A 542 9.88 7.89 7.91
CA SER A 542 9.44 8.79 8.98
C SER A 542 9.28 10.25 8.56
N GLU A 543 9.73 10.61 7.35
CA GLU A 543 9.58 11.95 6.75
C GLU A 543 8.49 11.99 5.67
N LEU A 544 7.83 10.85 5.40
CA LEU A 544 6.62 10.78 4.58
C LEU A 544 5.36 10.91 5.45
N GLY A 545 4.29 11.42 4.86
CA GLY A 545 3.01 11.71 5.50
C GLY A 545 2.00 12.23 4.48
N ASP A 546 0.82 12.59 4.95
CA ASP A 546 -0.26 13.12 4.10
C ASP A 546 0.13 14.43 3.41
N MET A 547 0.16 14.42 2.08
CA MET A 547 0.59 15.56 1.26
C MET A 547 -0.38 16.75 1.26
N HIS A 548 -1.57 16.61 1.86
CA HIS A 548 -2.47 17.75 2.14
C HIS A 548 -1.97 18.61 3.31
N PHE A 549 -1.16 18.01 4.20
CA PHE A 549 -0.66 18.63 5.43
C PHE A 549 0.84 18.93 5.38
N ILE A 550 1.62 18.16 4.61
CA ILE A 550 3.08 18.34 4.50
C ILE A 550 3.56 18.44 3.04
N ASP A 551 4.68 19.12 2.81
CA ASP A 551 5.35 19.13 1.50
C ASP A 551 6.44 18.06 1.42
N ALA A 552 6.05 16.85 1.03
CA ALA A 552 6.98 15.73 0.81
C ALA A 552 7.58 15.67 -0.62
N ARG A 553 7.32 16.66 -1.49
CA ARG A 553 7.58 16.55 -2.94
C ARG A 553 9.06 16.35 -3.30
N GLU A 554 9.97 17.03 -2.61
CA GLU A 554 11.42 16.84 -2.84
C GLU A 554 11.88 15.44 -2.42
N LEU A 555 11.44 14.97 -1.25
CA LEU A 555 11.78 13.64 -0.73
C LEU A 555 11.24 12.55 -1.66
N VAL A 556 9.98 12.66 -2.08
CA VAL A 556 9.36 11.76 -3.07
C VAL A 556 10.14 11.77 -4.38
N SER A 557 10.49 12.95 -4.91
CA SER A 557 11.28 13.05 -6.15
C SER A 557 12.67 12.41 -6.03
N ARG A 558 13.29 12.45 -4.84
CA ARG A 558 14.58 11.81 -4.58
C ARG A 558 14.46 10.30 -4.42
N LEU A 559 13.48 9.82 -3.65
CA LEU A 559 13.26 8.38 -3.43
C LEU A 559 13.01 7.63 -4.76
N ASN A 560 12.34 8.28 -5.70
CA ASN A 560 12.04 7.75 -7.02
C ASN A 560 13.07 8.16 -8.10
N SER A 561 14.32 8.46 -7.73
CA SER A 561 15.41 8.73 -8.69
C SER A 561 16.51 7.64 -8.68
N PRO A 562 17.03 7.25 -9.86
CA PRO A 562 18.22 6.39 -9.96
C PRO A 562 19.44 6.99 -9.24
N GLU A 563 19.64 8.31 -9.33
CA GLU A 563 20.80 8.99 -8.76
C GLU A 563 20.86 8.90 -7.24
N PHE A 564 19.71 8.91 -6.55
CA PHE A 564 19.69 8.75 -5.09
C PHE A 564 19.84 7.29 -4.68
N GLY A 565 19.34 6.34 -5.48
CA GLY A 565 19.65 4.92 -5.33
C GLY A 565 21.15 4.63 -5.41
N ASP A 566 21.82 5.21 -6.40
CA ASP A 566 23.28 5.13 -6.58
C ASP A 566 24.05 5.72 -5.39
N GLN A 567 23.63 6.88 -4.89
CA GLN A 567 24.25 7.53 -3.72
C GLN A 567 24.15 6.69 -2.44
N ASN A 568 23.06 5.96 -2.23
CA ASN A 568 22.89 5.09 -1.07
C ASN A 568 23.56 3.73 -1.28
N ARG A 569 23.53 3.16 -2.51
CA ARG A 569 24.30 1.95 -2.85
C ARG A 569 25.80 2.13 -2.57
N ALA A 570 26.35 3.31 -2.87
CA ALA A 570 27.76 3.64 -2.60
C ALA A 570 28.16 3.64 -1.10
N LYS A 571 27.18 3.61 -0.18
CA LYS A 571 27.40 3.55 1.28
C LYS A 571 27.29 2.13 1.85
N ILE A 572 26.77 1.17 1.09
CA ILE A 572 26.58 -0.22 1.53
C ILE A 572 27.93 -0.94 1.54
N ASN A 573 28.28 -1.58 2.66
CA ASN A 573 29.49 -2.38 2.80
C ASN A 573 29.17 -3.87 2.91
N ASP A 574 29.43 -4.65 1.84
CA ASP A 574 29.21 -6.10 1.73
C ASP A 574 29.70 -6.98 2.91
N SER A 575 30.52 -6.43 3.81
CA SER A 575 31.12 -7.13 4.97
C SER A 575 30.54 -6.74 6.33
N HIS A 576 29.85 -5.60 6.47
CA HIS A 576 29.28 -5.19 7.76
C HIS A 576 28.09 -4.20 7.64
N VAL A 577 27.13 -4.30 8.57
CA VAL A 577 26.09 -3.26 8.77
C VAL A 577 26.69 -1.90 9.16
N LEU A 578 25.99 -0.80 8.88
CA LEU A 578 26.31 0.52 9.46
C LEU A 578 25.87 0.58 10.95
N PRO A 579 26.55 1.38 11.80
CA PRO A 579 26.50 1.20 13.26
C PRO A 579 25.21 1.63 13.97
N ASP A 580 24.44 2.55 13.39
CA ASP A 580 23.26 3.15 14.02
C ASP A 580 22.23 3.64 12.97
N PRO A 581 20.97 3.91 13.36
CA PRO A 581 19.94 4.42 12.45
C PRO A 581 20.30 5.75 11.75
N GLN A 582 21.03 6.63 12.42
CA GLN A 582 21.44 7.93 11.89
C GLN A 582 22.42 7.78 10.73
N ALA A 583 23.25 6.73 10.70
CA ALA A 583 24.12 6.40 9.58
C ALA A 583 23.36 6.06 8.28
N TYR A 584 22.11 5.58 8.38
CA TYR A 584 21.20 5.39 7.23
C TYR A 584 20.39 6.67 6.90
N GLY A 585 20.51 7.71 7.71
CA GLY A 585 19.80 8.99 7.54
C GLY A 585 18.49 9.11 8.34
N ALA A 586 18.23 8.23 9.32
CA ALA A 586 17.00 8.31 10.09
C ALA A 586 17.00 9.47 11.11
N GLN A 587 15.95 10.28 11.07
CA GLN A 587 15.77 11.44 11.97
C GLN A 587 14.72 11.18 13.07
N TYR A 588 13.72 10.35 12.80
CA TYR A 588 12.58 10.07 13.68
C TYR A 588 12.34 8.56 13.82
N GLY A 589 11.65 8.15 14.87
CA GLY A 589 11.20 6.77 15.07
C GLY A 589 9.84 6.51 14.44
N THR A 590 9.61 5.27 14.02
CA THR A 590 8.29 4.76 13.59
C THR A 590 7.91 3.53 14.41
N ASN A 591 6.62 3.41 14.70
CA ASN A 591 6.02 2.17 15.21
C ASN A 591 5.20 1.54 14.09
N ASP A 592 5.48 0.29 13.76
CA ASP A 592 4.65 -0.61 12.95
C ASP A 592 4.60 -1.95 13.72
N ASP A 593 3.57 -2.80 13.63
CA ASP A 593 3.36 -3.71 12.49
C ASP A 593 1.96 -4.37 12.58
N PRO A 594 0.98 -3.96 11.76
CA PRO A 594 -0.39 -4.47 11.85
C PRO A 594 -0.68 -5.61 10.84
N ASP A 595 -1.41 -6.65 11.28
CA ASP A 595 -1.60 -7.90 10.51
C ASP A 595 -2.83 -7.94 9.58
N GLY A 596 -3.77 -6.99 9.71
CA GLY A 596 -5.07 -6.99 9.03
C GLY A 596 -5.05 -6.31 7.66
N THR A 597 -4.61 -7.04 6.63
CA THR A 597 -4.54 -6.51 5.26
C THR A 597 -4.89 -7.59 4.24
N SER A 598 -5.44 -7.22 3.08
CA SER A 598 -5.59 -8.07 1.89
C SER A 598 -4.98 -7.40 0.66
N HIS A 599 -4.46 -8.19 -0.28
CA HIS A 599 -3.98 -7.68 -1.57
C HIS A 599 -4.66 -8.43 -2.72
N LEU A 600 -4.90 -7.70 -3.82
CA LEU A 600 -5.52 -8.20 -5.02
C LEU A 600 -4.86 -7.59 -6.25
N VAL A 601 -4.70 -8.40 -7.29
CA VAL A 601 -4.20 -7.96 -8.61
C VAL A 601 -5.11 -8.45 -9.73
N VAL A 602 -5.26 -7.61 -10.76
CA VAL A 602 -6.01 -7.89 -11.99
C VAL A 602 -5.17 -7.51 -13.20
N LEU A 603 -5.20 -8.34 -14.23
CA LEU A 603 -4.76 -7.99 -15.59
C LEU A 603 -5.89 -8.35 -16.57
N ALA A 604 -6.41 -7.36 -17.27
CA ALA A 604 -7.52 -7.50 -18.20
C ALA A 604 -7.07 -7.77 -19.65
N PRO A 605 -7.93 -8.31 -20.53
CA PRO A 605 -7.57 -8.67 -21.91
C PRO A 605 -7.12 -7.53 -22.83
N ASN A 606 -7.44 -6.28 -22.48
CA ASN A 606 -6.95 -5.09 -23.18
C ASN A 606 -5.57 -4.62 -22.70
N GLY A 607 -5.00 -5.28 -21.68
CA GLY A 607 -3.72 -4.94 -21.06
C GLY A 607 -3.82 -3.96 -19.88
N ASP A 608 -5.02 -3.47 -19.56
CA ASP A 608 -5.24 -2.66 -18.35
C ASP A 608 -5.03 -3.51 -17.10
N ALA A 609 -4.51 -2.91 -16.03
CA ALA A 609 -4.20 -3.61 -14.80
C ALA A 609 -4.61 -2.83 -13.56
N VAL A 610 -4.89 -3.57 -12.49
CA VAL A 610 -5.12 -3.03 -11.15
C VAL A 610 -4.24 -3.79 -10.17
N SER A 611 -3.53 -3.06 -9.32
CA SER A 611 -2.94 -3.57 -8.09
C SER A 611 -3.55 -2.81 -6.92
N VAL A 612 -4.08 -3.50 -5.92
CA VAL A 612 -4.84 -2.86 -4.84
C VAL A 612 -4.63 -3.58 -3.52
N THR A 613 -4.24 -2.81 -2.51
CA THR A 613 -4.12 -3.28 -1.13
C THR A 613 -5.21 -2.64 -0.29
N SER A 614 -5.99 -3.46 0.41
CA SER A 614 -7.10 -3.04 1.27
C SER A 614 -6.88 -3.52 2.70
N SER A 615 -7.41 -2.80 3.69
CA SER A 615 -7.09 -3.02 5.11
C SER A 615 -8.16 -2.46 6.04
N ILE A 616 -8.45 -3.17 7.13
CA ILE A 616 -9.07 -2.62 8.36
C ILE A 616 -8.02 -2.38 9.46
N ASN A 617 -6.76 -2.31 9.03
CA ASN A 617 -5.52 -2.23 9.78
C ASN A 617 -5.11 -3.51 10.54
N SER A 618 -5.65 -3.81 11.73
CA SER A 618 -5.32 -5.04 12.51
C SER A 618 -6.32 -6.18 12.28
N TYR A 619 -6.05 -7.38 12.80
CA TYR A 619 -7.05 -8.46 12.74
C TYR A 619 -8.35 -8.07 13.46
N PHE A 620 -9.45 -8.00 12.71
CA PHE A 620 -10.75 -7.45 13.14
C PHE A 620 -10.70 -5.97 13.57
N GLY A 621 -9.70 -5.21 13.09
CA GLY A 621 -9.57 -3.77 13.28
C GLY A 621 -9.56 -3.35 14.75
N SER A 622 -10.48 -2.45 15.12
CA SER A 622 -10.72 -1.99 16.49
C SER A 622 -11.19 -3.09 17.45
N GLY A 623 -11.58 -4.26 16.91
CA GLY A 623 -12.32 -5.32 17.61
C GLY A 623 -13.83 -5.09 17.64
N LEU A 624 -14.32 -3.93 17.19
CA LEU A 624 -15.73 -3.55 17.20
C LEU A 624 -16.41 -3.88 15.87
N ILE A 625 -17.72 -4.11 15.93
CA ILE A 625 -18.57 -4.45 14.78
C ILE A 625 -19.94 -3.78 14.93
N GLY A 626 -20.43 -3.17 13.85
CA GLY A 626 -21.70 -2.46 13.83
C GLY A 626 -22.89 -3.38 14.08
N SER A 627 -23.78 -3.01 15.01
CA SER A 627 -24.93 -3.83 15.38
C SER A 627 -26.06 -3.76 14.35
N ARG A 628 -26.20 -2.64 13.63
CA ARG A 628 -27.18 -2.43 12.54
C ARG A 628 -26.64 -2.77 11.17
N THR A 629 -25.34 -2.57 10.97
CA THR A 629 -24.68 -2.70 9.66
C THR A 629 -23.90 -3.99 9.47
N GLY A 630 -23.45 -4.64 10.56
CA GLY A 630 -22.56 -5.80 10.51
C GLY A 630 -21.13 -5.49 10.05
N ILE A 631 -20.78 -4.21 9.90
CA ILE A 631 -19.47 -3.75 9.42
C ILE A 631 -18.44 -3.88 10.55
N VAL A 632 -17.32 -4.55 10.28
CA VAL A 632 -16.13 -4.55 11.15
C VAL A 632 -15.45 -3.19 11.03
N LEU A 633 -15.18 -2.54 12.17
CA LEU A 633 -14.67 -1.16 12.20
C LEU A 633 -13.14 -1.18 12.32
N ASN A 634 -12.44 -0.46 11.42
CA ASN A 634 -10.99 -0.36 11.39
C ASN A 634 -10.36 0.14 12.71
N ASN A 635 -9.04 -0.05 12.85
CA ASN A 635 -8.21 0.69 13.80
C ASN A 635 -7.17 1.57 13.09
N GLY A 636 -7.57 2.32 12.07
CA GLY A 636 -6.69 3.13 11.22
C GLY A 636 -5.94 4.23 11.99
N MET A 637 -6.48 4.75 13.09
CA MET A 637 -5.81 5.75 13.94
C MET A 637 -4.50 5.24 14.56
N ASN A 638 -4.31 3.91 14.64
CA ASN A 638 -3.09 3.28 15.14
C ASN A 638 -1.83 3.68 14.35
N ASP A 639 -1.99 3.99 13.06
CA ASP A 639 -0.85 4.16 12.15
C ASP A 639 -0.31 5.59 12.12
N PHE A 640 -0.86 6.49 12.96
CA PHE A 640 -0.22 7.76 13.30
C PHE A 640 0.93 7.56 14.30
N ALA A 641 1.86 8.53 14.33
CA ALA A 641 3.01 8.52 15.23
C ALA A 641 2.63 8.84 16.70
N VAL A 642 2.13 7.82 17.41
CA VAL A 642 1.88 7.86 18.85
C VAL A 642 3.17 7.78 19.68
N GLU A 643 3.16 8.35 20.90
CA GLU A 643 4.32 8.28 21.78
C GLU A 643 4.58 6.86 22.29
N ASN A 644 5.65 6.24 21.77
CA ASN A 644 6.55 5.28 22.43
C ASN A 644 7.50 4.67 21.38
N ASN A 645 8.75 5.13 21.24
CA ASN A 645 9.77 4.32 20.57
C ASN A 645 10.91 3.98 21.53
N PHE A 646 11.38 2.73 21.44
CA PHE A 646 12.39 2.15 22.33
C PHE A 646 13.81 2.72 22.09
N PHE A 647 13.98 3.54 21.05
CA PHE A 647 15.28 3.94 20.50
C PHE A 647 15.63 5.41 20.76
N GLY A 648 14.76 6.16 21.45
CA GLY A 648 15.01 7.55 21.86
C GLY A 648 15.01 8.56 20.71
N LEU A 649 14.43 8.21 19.56
CA LEU A 649 14.21 9.17 18.47
C LEU A 649 12.93 9.99 18.73
N PRO A 650 12.80 11.21 18.18
CA PRO A 650 11.54 11.96 18.21
C PRO A 650 10.43 11.24 17.42
N LYS A 651 9.15 11.55 17.74
CA LYS A 651 7.99 11.11 16.94
C LYS A 651 8.01 11.80 15.57
N SER A 652 7.61 11.09 14.52
CA SER A 652 7.51 11.66 13.17
C SER A 652 6.53 12.84 13.16
N ALA A 653 7.04 14.04 12.90
CA ALA A 653 6.22 15.23 12.70
C ALA A 653 5.39 15.17 11.41
N ALA A 654 5.85 14.41 10.41
CA ALA A 654 5.12 14.19 9.16
C ALA A 654 3.80 13.44 9.39
N ASN A 655 3.80 12.50 10.33
CA ASN A 655 2.70 11.57 10.60
C ASN A 655 2.08 11.74 12.01
N THR A 656 2.02 12.98 12.53
CA THR A 656 1.19 13.30 13.71
C THR A 656 -0.30 13.29 13.38
N ILE A 657 -1.14 12.99 14.37
CA ILE A 657 -2.60 13.11 14.29
C ILE A 657 -2.99 14.57 14.08
N GLU A 658 -3.78 14.83 13.05
CA GLU A 658 -4.46 16.10 12.81
C GLU A 658 -5.87 15.79 12.27
N PRO A 659 -6.90 16.60 12.58
CA PRO A 659 -8.26 16.41 12.06
C PRO A 659 -8.30 16.24 10.54
N HIS A 660 -8.99 15.21 10.06
CA HIS A 660 -9.17 14.87 8.64
C HIS A 660 -7.87 14.53 7.86
N LYS A 661 -6.77 14.25 8.57
CA LYS A 661 -5.51 13.77 7.97
C LYS A 661 -5.53 12.25 7.75
N ARG A 662 -4.84 11.77 6.72
CA ARG A 662 -4.60 10.33 6.48
C ARG A 662 -3.34 9.86 7.22
N PRO A 663 -3.39 8.74 7.96
CA PRO A 663 -2.18 8.15 8.55
C PRO A 663 -1.35 7.45 7.49
N MET A 664 -0.02 7.46 7.66
CA MET A 664 0.91 6.72 6.79
C MET A 664 0.51 5.24 6.68
N SER A 665 0.79 4.66 5.51
CA SER A 665 0.47 3.27 5.22
C SER A 665 1.67 2.52 4.64
N SER A 666 1.82 1.26 5.04
CA SER A 666 2.78 0.33 4.43
C SER A 666 2.27 -0.30 3.13
N GLN A 667 0.98 -0.12 2.81
CA GLN A 667 0.36 -0.56 1.57
C GLN A 667 1.13 -0.02 0.36
N SER A 668 1.64 -0.95 -0.46
CA SER A 668 2.49 -0.66 -1.62
C SER A 668 2.02 -1.48 -2.83
N PRO A 669 0.94 -1.06 -3.52
CA PRO A 669 0.50 -1.67 -4.77
C PRO A 669 1.27 -1.10 -5.96
N ILE A 670 1.99 -1.96 -6.70
CA ILE A 670 3.02 -1.58 -7.66
C ILE A 670 2.71 -2.18 -9.04
N LEU A 671 2.96 -1.39 -10.09
CA LEU A 671 2.83 -1.82 -11.49
C LEU A 671 4.16 -1.61 -12.21
N LEU A 672 4.54 -2.51 -13.10
CA LEU A 672 5.74 -2.41 -13.93
C LEU A 672 5.39 -2.69 -15.40
N ALA A 673 5.61 -1.70 -16.26
CA ALA A 673 5.40 -1.81 -17.71
C ALA A 673 6.74 -1.93 -18.46
N ASP A 674 6.76 -2.69 -19.55
CA ASP A 674 7.86 -2.61 -20.52
C ASP A 674 7.81 -1.32 -21.37
N LYS A 675 8.80 -1.12 -22.24
CA LYS A 675 8.89 0.02 -23.19
C LYS A 675 7.73 0.07 -24.19
N GLN A 676 7.09 -1.06 -24.46
CA GLN A 676 5.91 -1.14 -25.32
C GLN A 676 4.66 -0.67 -24.54
N GLY A 677 4.72 -0.68 -23.21
CA GLY A 677 3.65 -0.36 -22.26
C GLY A 677 2.86 -1.59 -21.82
N ASP A 678 3.31 -2.80 -22.13
CA ASP A 678 2.66 -4.02 -21.65
C ASP A 678 3.11 -4.33 -20.22
N MET A 679 2.16 -4.73 -19.38
CA MET A 679 2.44 -5.06 -17.97
C MET A 679 3.37 -6.29 -17.89
N ARG A 680 4.55 -6.11 -17.30
CA ARG A 680 5.49 -7.20 -16.97
C ARG A 680 5.18 -7.81 -15.61
N LEU A 681 4.85 -6.96 -14.64
CA LEU A 681 4.55 -7.34 -13.25
C LEU A 681 3.49 -6.42 -12.67
N VAL A 682 2.46 -7.01 -12.08
CA VAL A 682 1.40 -6.38 -11.29
C VAL A 682 1.51 -7.02 -9.91
N ILE A 683 1.89 -6.28 -8.87
CA ILE A 683 2.30 -6.88 -7.60
C ILE A 683 2.01 -5.99 -6.39
N GLY A 684 1.68 -6.62 -5.29
CA GLY A 684 1.67 -6.03 -3.97
C GLY A 684 1.51 -7.11 -2.90
N ALA A 685 1.39 -6.70 -1.65
CA ALA A 685 1.32 -7.63 -0.54
C ALA A 685 0.43 -7.14 0.61
N ALA A 686 0.19 -8.06 1.54
CA ALA A 686 -0.47 -7.86 2.82
C ALA A 686 0.44 -8.28 3.98
N GLY A 687 0.24 -7.71 5.18
CA GLY A 687 1.06 -7.98 6.38
C GLY A 687 1.88 -6.77 6.80
N GLY A 688 1.21 -5.67 7.12
CA GLY A 688 1.80 -4.49 7.74
C GLY A 688 3.04 -3.93 7.04
N SER A 689 4.05 -3.59 7.83
CA SER A 689 5.35 -3.09 7.37
C SER A 689 6.13 -4.09 6.50
N LYS A 690 5.87 -5.40 6.65
CA LYS A 690 6.51 -6.48 5.87
C LYS A 690 6.05 -6.50 4.40
N ILE A 691 5.06 -5.70 4.02
CA ILE A 691 4.65 -5.49 2.62
C ILE A 691 5.82 -4.99 1.77
N ILE A 692 6.54 -3.96 2.24
CA ILE A 692 7.63 -3.30 1.50
C ILE A 692 8.75 -4.29 1.13
N PRO A 693 9.40 -4.98 2.08
CA PRO A 693 10.42 -5.99 1.78
C PRO A 693 9.91 -7.15 0.92
N ALA A 694 8.71 -7.69 1.19
CA ALA A 694 8.21 -8.84 0.43
C ALA A 694 7.97 -8.51 -1.06
N VAL A 695 7.47 -7.30 -1.36
CA VAL A 695 7.32 -6.83 -2.75
C VAL A 695 8.68 -6.65 -3.42
N VAL A 696 9.68 -6.09 -2.71
CA VAL A 696 11.06 -5.95 -3.21
C VAL A 696 11.70 -7.31 -3.49
N GLU A 697 11.61 -8.26 -2.56
CA GLU A 697 12.14 -9.63 -2.71
C GLU A 697 11.55 -10.33 -3.93
N VAL A 698 10.22 -10.38 -4.06
CA VAL A 698 9.55 -11.08 -5.16
C VAL A 698 9.79 -10.38 -6.50
N ALA A 699 9.75 -9.04 -6.55
CA ALA A 699 10.06 -8.29 -7.78
C ALA A 699 11.49 -8.57 -8.26
N ALA A 700 12.49 -8.50 -7.38
CA ALA A 700 13.87 -8.78 -7.74
C ALA A 700 14.09 -10.24 -8.19
N LYS A 701 13.40 -11.20 -7.56
CA LYS A 701 13.41 -12.63 -7.93
C LYS A 701 12.91 -12.87 -9.36
N VAL A 702 11.79 -12.26 -9.72
CA VAL A 702 11.24 -12.36 -11.08
C VAL A 702 12.10 -11.59 -12.11
N LEU A 703 12.59 -10.40 -11.77
CA LEU A 703 13.22 -9.48 -12.73
C LEU A 703 14.71 -9.74 -12.97
N TRP A 704 15.48 -10.10 -11.94
CA TRP A 704 16.95 -10.18 -12.00
C TRP A 704 17.48 -11.59 -11.78
N PHE A 705 16.88 -12.35 -10.86
CA PHE A 705 17.26 -13.74 -10.63
C PHE A 705 16.60 -14.72 -11.63
N GLY A 706 15.62 -14.25 -12.42
CA GLY A 706 14.96 -15.08 -13.45
C GLY A 706 14.15 -16.24 -12.87
N GLU A 707 13.73 -16.15 -11.61
CA GLU A 707 12.85 -17.12 -10.97
C GLU A 707 11.44 -17.02 -11.60
N ASP A 708 10.77 -18.15 -11.77
CA ASP A 708 9.35 -18.13 -12.12
C ASP A 708 8.52 -17.54 -10.96
N LEU A 709 7.32 -17.04 -11.29
CA LEU A 709 6.50 -16.31 -10.31
C LEU A 709 6.12 -17.16 -9.08
N ARG A 710 5.95 -18.49 -9.26
CA ARG A 710 5.61 -19.41 -8.17
C ARG A 710 6.80 -19.60 -7.25
N ALA A 711 7.99 -19.83 -7.81
CA ALA A 711 9.23 -19.94 -7.04
C ALA A 711 9.51 -18.64 -6.27
N ALA A 712 9.37 -17.49 -6.94
CA ALA A 712 9.62 -16.18 -6.34
C ALA A 712 8.70 -15.90 -5.15
N VAL A 713 7.37 -16.12 -5.27
CA VAL A 713 6.41 -15.93 -4.19
C VAL A 713 6.56 -16.98 -3.08
N SER A 714 6.84 -18.23 -3.42
CA SER A 714 6.92 -19.33 -2.44
C SER A 714 8.24 -19.35 -1.66
N ALA A 715 9.27 -18.64 -2.11
CA ALA A 715 10.57 -18.59 -1.47
C ALA A 715 10.48 -18.18 0.02
N PRO A 716 11.35 -18.72 0.89
CA PRO A 716 11.52 -18.23 2.26
C PRO A 716 11.99 -16.77 2.26
N ARG A 717 11.38 -15.96 3.12
CA ARG A 717 11.57 -14.49 3.15
C ARG A 717 12.36 -13.99 4.36
N PHE A 718 12.92 -12.79 4.20
CA PHE A 718 13.57 -12.04 5.27
C PHE A 718 13.11 -10.58 5.27
N TYR A 719 13.08 -9.96 6.45
CA TYR A 719 12.47 -8.65 6.67
C TYR A 719 13.41 -7.76 7.50
N HIS A 720 13.58 -6.51 7.08
CA HIS A 720 14.30 -5.49 7.85
C HIS A 720 13.63 -4.12 7.69
N GLN A 721 13.30 -3.47 8.81
CA GLN A 721 12.51 -2.22 8.85
C GLN A 721 13.29 -1.01 9.39
N LEU A 722 14.62 -1.16 9.50
CA LEU A 722 15.53 -0.31 10.28
C LEU A 722 15.30 -0.35 11.79
N LEU A 723 14.06 -0.18 12.25
CA LEU A 723 13.67 -0.25 13.66
C LEU A 723 12.50 -1.24 13.82
N PRO A 724 12.58 -2.20 14.76
CA PRO A 724 13.79 -2.61 15.48
C PRO A 724 14.89 -3.09 14.51
N ASP A 725 16.15 -2.83 14.84
CA ASP A 725 17.31 -3.26 14.04
C ASP A 725 17.57 -4.76 14.26
N VAL A 726 16.72 -5.56 13.64
CA VAL A 726 16.79 -7.02 13.54
C VAL A 726 16.43 -7.45 12.13
N LEU A 727 17.13 -8.45 11.61
CA LEU A 727 16.77 -9.18 10.41
C LEU A 727 15.83 -10.33 10.83
N GLU A 728 14.54 -10.13 10.63
CA GLU A 728 13.58 -11.23 10.79
C GLU A 728 13.70 -12.18 9.59
N TYR A 729 13.61 -13.49 9.81
CA TYR A 729 13.67 -14.49 8.74
C TYR A 729 12.71 -15.64 9.04
N GLU A 730 12.13 -16.21 7.99
CA GLU A 730 11.29 -17.40 8.12
C GLU A 730 12.16 -18.61 8.52
N GLU A 731 11.90 -19.18 9.70
CA GLU A 731 12.74 -20.22 10.32
C GLU A 731 12.89 -21.46 9.40
N GLU A 732 11.83 -21.79 8.68
CA GLU A 732 11.81 -22.81 7.64
C GLU A 732 12.36 -22.26 6.30
N GLY A 733 13.69 -22.22 6.11
CA GLY A 733 14.27 -21.88 4.81
C GLY A 733 15.72 -21.36 4.73
N PHE A 734 16.37 -21.17 5.87
CA PHE A 734 17.73 -20.63 5.98
C PHE A 734 18.63 -21.63 6.70
N SER A 735 19.82 -21.90 6.16
CA SER A 735 20.77 -22.85 6.76
C SER A 735 21.56 -22.20 7.91
N ASP A 736 22.00 -22.98 8.89
CA ASP A 736 22.86 -22.49 9.98
C ASP A 736 24.11 -21.77 9.45
N SER A 737 24.69 -22.28 8.35
CA SER A 737 25.81 -21.64 7.67
C SER A 737 25.46 -20.26 7.10
N LEU A 738 24.27 -20.11 6.50
CA LEU A 738 23.80 -18.83 5.97
C LEU A 738 23.56 -17.82 7.09
N LEU A 739 22.90 -18.26 8.17
CA LEU A 739 22.65 -17.46 9.37
C LEU A 739 23.98 -17.05 10.05
N GLN A 740 24.98 -17.93 10.10
CA GLN A 740 26.30 -17.59 10.61
C GLN A 740 27.00 -16.53 9.75
N LEU A 741 26.92 -16.62 8.42
CA LEU A 741 27.50 -15.64 7.48
C LEU A 741 26.80 -14.28 7.51
N LEU A 742 25.51 -14.23 7.84
CA LEU A 742 24.77 -12.99 8.12
C LEU A 742 25.13 -12.40 9.49
N THR A 743 25.31 -13.24 10.50
CA THR A 743 25.75 -12.83 11.85
C THR A 743 27.17 -12.26 11.81
N GLN A 744 28.08 -12.86 11.01
CA GLN A 744 29.43 -12.34 10.80
C GLN A 744 29.46 -10.95 10.15
N ARG A 745 28.41 -10.59 9.38
CA ARG A 745 28.19 -9.24 8.82
C ARG A 745 27.51 -8.28 9.82
N GLY A 746 27.26 -8.71 11.05
CA GLY A 746 26.68 -7.88 12.11
C GLY A 746 25.14 -7.84 12.14
N HIS A 747 24.44 -8.64 11.34
CA HIS A 747 22.97 -8.72 11.44
C HIS A 747 22.54 -9.38 12.75
N ARG A 748 21.59 -8.77 13.45
CA ARG A 748 20.89 -9.37 14.60
C ARG A 748 19.71 -10.18 14.09
N LEU A 749 19.81 -11.50 14.15
CA LEU A 749 18.84 -12.41 13.54
C LEU A 749 17.66 -12.73 14.48
N LYS A 750 16.45 -12.83 13.94
CA LYS A 750 15.24 -13.20 14.68
C LYS A 750 14.37 -14.17 13.85
N PRO A 751 14.23 -15.45 14.24
CA PRO A 751 13.36 -16.38 13.53
C PRO A 751 11.89 -15.99 13.71
N ILE A 752 11.10 -16.16 12.65
CA ILE A 752 9.64 -16.08 12.66
C ILE A 752 9.03 -17.31 11.99
N SER A 753 7.82 -17.69 12.40
CA SER A 753 7.03 -18.70 11.68
C SER A 753 6.60 -18.17 10.31
N LYS A 754 6.61 -19.03 9.28
CA LYS A 754 6.04 -18.75 7.95
C LYS A 754 4.61 -18.20 7.96
N THR A 755 3.83 -18.51 9.00
CA THR A 755 2.46 -18.00 9.19
C THR A 755 2.38 -16.52 9.61
N LYS A 756 3.51 -15.90 9.95
CA LYS A 756 3.67 -14.46 10.28
C LYS A 756 4.41 -13.68 9.19
N GLY A 757 4.71 -14.32 8.06
CA GLY A 757 5.27 -13.64 6.90
C GLY A 757 4.24 -12.75 6.21
N SER A 758 4.73 -11.83 5.37
CA SER A 758 3.88 -11.11 4.43
C SER A 758 3.23 -12.08 3.43
N VAL A 759 2.24 -11.62 2.67
CA VAL A 759 1.48 -12.41 1.70
C VAL A 759 1.44 -11.65 0.38
N VAL A 760 2.06 -12.20 -0.66
CA VAL A 760 2.16 -11.56 -1.98
C VAL A 760 1.09 -12.12 -2.93
N SER A 761 0.33 -11.25 -3.60
CA SER A 761 -0.43 -11.62 -4.79
C SER A 761 0.16 -10.89 -5.98
N ALA A 762 0.41 -11.62 -7.07
CA ALA A 762 1.13 -11.10 -8.21
C ALA A 762 0.64 -11.71 -9.54
N ILE A 763 0.74 -10.92 -10.59
CA ILE A 763 0.61 -11.36 -11.99
C ILE A 763 1.87 -10.94 -12.73
N SER A 764 2.50 -11.86 -13.45
CA SER A 764 3.53 -11.56 -14.45
C SER A 764 3.09 -12.02 -15.84
N ARG A 765 3.63 -11.40 -16.88
CA ARG A 765 3.29 -11.73 -18.27
C ARG A 765 4.56 -11.83 -19.11
N ASN A 766 4.56 -12.79 -20.02
CA ASN A 766 5.52 -12.84 -21.12
C ASN A 766 4.76 -12.82 -22.47
N ALA A 767 5.49 -12.92 -23.58
CA ALA A 767 4.91 -12.90 -24.93
C ALA A 767 3.91 -14.05 -25.22
N THR A 768 3.84 -15.09 -24.38
CA THR A 768 3.06 -16.31 -24.61
C THR A 768 1.95 -16.57 -23.59
N ALA A 769 2.07 -16.05 -22.37
CA ALA A 769 1.14 -16.36 -21.27
C ALA A 769 1.15 -15.30 -20.16
N ILE A 770 0.04 -15.27 -19.43
CA ILE A 770 -0.16 -14.55 -18.17
C ILE A 770 -0.03 -15.58 -17.04
N TYR A 771 0.84 -15.30 -16.08
CA TYR A 771 1.07 -16.13 -14.89
C TYR A 771 0.53 -15.38 -13.67
N ALA A 772 -0.44 -15.95 -12.97
CA ALA A 772 -0.96 -15.40 -11.72
C ALA A 772 -0.53 -16.29 -10.55
N ASN A 773 -0.15 -15.69 -9.42
CA ASN A 773 0.21 -16.43 -8.22
C ASN A 773 -0.36 -15.80 -6.94
N ALA A 774 -0.96 -16.65 -6.12
CA ALA A 774 -1.41 -16.33 -4.77
C ALA A 774 -0.58 -17.09 -3.72
N ASP A 775 -0.09 -16.37 -2.72
CA ASP A 775 0.78 -16.90 -1.66
C ASP A 775 0.14 -18.05 -0.86
N TYR A 776 0.91 -19.12 -0.68
CA TYR A 776 0.52 -20.24 0.17
C TYR A 776 0.27 -19.85 1.64
N ARG A 777 0.91 -18.78 2.14
CA ARG A 777 0.82 -18.36 3.55
C ARG A 777 -0.62 -18.03 3.98
N LYS A 778 -1.45 -17.49 3.07
CA LYS A 778 -2.91 -17.33 3.27
C LYS A 778 -3.76 -18.38 2.57
N ARG A 779 -3.22 -19.12 1.60
CA ARG A 779 -3.96 -20.01 0.70
C ARG A 779 -4.99 -19.26 -0.14
N GLY A 780 -4.51 -18.17 -0.75
CA GLY A 780 -5.29 -17.42 -1.74
C GLY A 780 -5.55 -18.24 -3.00
N GLY A 781 -6.19 -17.61 -3.98
CA GLY A 781 -6.53 -18.25 -5.25
C GLY A 781 -6.22 -17.37 -6.45
N VAL A 782 -6.30 -18.01 -7.61
CA VAL A 782 -6.07 -17.39 -8.91
C VAL A 782 -7.13 -17.88 -9.90
N ALA A 783 -7.59 -17.00 -10.78
CA ALA A 783 -8.54 -17.35 -11.82
C ALA A 783 -8.30 -16.50 -13.07
N GLY A 784 -8.52 -17.08 -14.24
CA GLY A 784 -8.29 -16.44 -15.53
C GLY A 784 -8.87 -17.28 -16.66
N PHE A 785 -8.64 -16.84 -17.90
CA PHE A 785 -9.13 -17.49 -19.13
C PHE A 785 -8.20 -17.24 -20.33
#